data_AF-A0A919WML3-F1
#
_entry.id   AF-A0A919WML3-F1
#
_cell.length_a   1.000
_cell.length_b   1.000
_cell.length_c   1.000
_cell.angle_alpha   90.00
_cell.angle_beta   90.00
_cell.angle_gamma   90.00
#
_symmetry.space_group_name_H-M   'P 1'
#
loop_
_entity.id
_entity.type
_entity.pdbx_description
1 polymer ?
#
loop_
_entity_poly.entity_id
_entity_poly.type
_entity_poly.pdbx_seq_one_letter_code
_entity_poly.pdbx_strand_id
1 'polypeptide(L)'
;MVVKRITQVCLVFLIISSVAFSVSAEKREHVTKKVDSTPDSPIKLTENLQGDLAMFYQDLQGMPVYSGGGVAAIGTESFPVLSPEAISAVAAARYGKGRVAVTGSNQYFDLSQPHENDNGIFARNILLWLTDEGSANNGGGEGYTNRYEEALRSGDKKIRLVTNLTNFSVNSALPIEVIKVDNWTSASLDPENETVALIDGSMMDEDISTLNQYIENGGAAVVVENGSSLVGITRDTLLERRLLVGNYRGARLGEHFAVQKLLNQVGLSLLNSGVSAYNTPTVMTEEEAYNHHLLNRLHEAQALENGSIALDEIEIGEADADDNQKQKLLSDVVIEALESLSSESDLYTWAAQESEELEPAAFPMKRQENPYKNALYNFQFSHFTLDEDNTKSLYADDFPGKVAEDAKVINGREIEVDFDFPDTMYTRALPNKNWISTGLYAAPGKVVELEVPSGTENLTVQIGSHDDDLSGLGEWKRAPLVVHHKKLDQGINRVNSPYGGMIYLIPMKPKEDTQVKVKISGAIQAPYYELGKTTKEEWDQMQKTLSTPFAELKSDRINLVVPSKVIEDLENPEELMKTWDSIVLHYDELAGLSPDKAMPNKAHRLPYYYVTDRQIKGGAMHAGYPIMLTDNLAEQLVDVDYLTTKAWGFWHELGHEYEQRPWLFGDANEVLTNIYSLYIQEQFGNPSELLTKTDGKDYFERAFDYLNSENPGKKYGDNGHYEQLVLFSQLQLAFGWDLFTDLHTHYREMADDQLPNTNQEKIDEFVVAASKYSGRNLLAFFDRWVIGHSDVAEQRVGEMNLPEPEIDIWTLRTWNPGEVAPTEIILDLDELHLNRTDLGATVQAKVLPENAVKDIKWTSSDSTIATVSSNGYVSAISEGSAVITAESVRDPNISAEITVTVEDMEGLNIPIADAYVKDGGSANTNFGSDPLLSVKSDIAGFARRSYLKFNTGQIDHDHVESVVLRLYAESVNSEPERTIDVYITDHQWNESSITWNNAPEGSELLASTSVTEEGEWYEFDLTEYFKSNELSETASFLIMNPGPHSQKNDVAFTSREGEGNSPELLVKLDQESDPVVSAKNIKELVRELEKSGDFSNADAPHSLNLHLTAVNQFEDQEKGKKVVKHMESFIQLLDKQQENNLLSGHAYDLLKSNSESLIQKWR
;
A
#
# COMPACT_ATOMS: atom_id res chain seq x y z
N MET A 1 -21.78 -42.94 69.82
CA MET A 1 -22.88 -42.94 68.83
C MET A 1 -22.64 -41.99 67.67
N VAL A 2 -22.05 -40.81 67.89
CA VAL A 2 -21.75 -39.82 66.82
C VAL A 2 -20.62 -40.28 65.88
N VAL A 3 -19.56 -40.92 66.40
CA VAL A 3 -18.45 -41.43 65.57
C VAL A 3 -18.89 -42.56 64.62
N LYS A 4 -19.84 -43.42 65.03
CA LYS A 4 -20.38 -44.50 64.17
C LYS A 4 -21.25 -43.98 63.02
N ARG A 5 -21.86 -42.79 63.15
CA ARG A 5 -22.65 -42.18 62.06
C ARG A 5 -21.76 -41.46 61.04
N ILE A 6 -20.63 -40.89 61.46
CA ILE A 6 -19.69 -40.24 60.53
C ILE A 6 -18.97 -41.27 59.66
N THR A 7 -18.60 -42.43 60.21
CA THR A 7 -17.99 -43.50 59.40
C THR A 7 -18.96 -44.14 58.40
N GLN A 8 -20.27 -44.20 58.70
CA GLN A 8 -21.28 -44.71 57.76
C GLN A 8 -21.64 -43.69 56.66
N VAL A 9 -21.60 -42.39 56.93
CA VAL A 9 -21.85 -41.35 55.90
C VAL A 9 -20.66 -41.22 54.96
N CYS A 10 -19.42 -41.36 55.44
CA CYS A 10 -18.24 -41.41 54.57
C CYS A 10 -18.19 -42.67 53.70
N LEU A 11 -18.66 -43.83 54.21
CA LEU A 11 -18.70 -45.06 53.41
C LEU A 11 -19.80 -45.01 52.33
N VAL A 12 -20.93 -44.35 52.59
CA VAL A 12 -22.00 -44.15 51.59
C VAL A 12 -21.58 -43.11 50.54
N PHE A 13 -20.84 -42.06 50.90
CA PHE A 13 -20.28 -41.13 49.91
C PHE A 13 -19.19 -41.77 49.04
N LEU A 14 -18.33 -42.64 49.61
CA LEU A 14 -17.35 -43.41 48.82
C LEU A 14 -18.01 -44.43 47.88
N ILE A 15 -19.16 -45.00 48.27
CA ILE A 15 -19.93 -45.93 47.42
C ILE A 15 -20.74 -45.18 46.34
N ILE A 16 -21.28 -43.99 46.62
CA ILE A 16 -22.01 -43.19 45.60
C ILE A 16 -21.04 -42.54 44.61
N SER A 17 -19.85 -42.10 45.04
CA SER A 17 -18.81 -41.62 44.10
C SER A 17 -18.22 -42.74 43.24
N SER A 18 -18.10 -43.97 43.77
CA SER A 18 -17.65 -45.10 42.96
C SER A 18 -18.74 -45.64 42.02
N VAL A 19 -20.02 -45.53 42.37
CA VAL A 19 -21.15 -45.87 41.49
C VAL A 19 -21.39 -44.81 40.40
N ALA A 20 -21.16 -43.52 40.68
CA ALA A 20 -21.19 -42.48 39.65
C ALA A 20 -20.02 -42.59 38.65
N PHE A 21 -18.83 -42.98 39.13
CA PHE A 21 -17.69 -43.30 38.26
C PHE A 21 -17.89 -44.58 37.46
N SER A 22 -18.57 -45.61 38.01
CA SER A 22 -18.81 -46.86 37.28
C SER A 22 -19.97 -46.78 36.29
N VAL A 23 -20.99 -45.95 36.50
CA VAL A 23 -22.04 -45.73 35.47
C VAL A 23 -21.52 -44.86 34.30
N SER A 24 -20.51 -44.02 34.52
CA SER A 24 -19.75 -43.35 33.45
C SER A 24 -18.75 -44.28 32.76
N ALA A 25 -18.27 -45.33 33.44
CA ALA A 25 -17.32 -46.30 32.89
C ALA A 25 -18.01 -47.48 32.15
N GLU A 26 -19.22 -47.88 32.55
CA GLU A 26 -19.96 -48.98 31.91
C GLU A 26 -20.53 -48.62 30.52
N LYS A 27 -20.54 -47.33 30.14
CA LYS A 27 -20.73 -46.91 28.73
C LYS A 27 -19.42 -46.69 27.97
N ARG A 28 -18.25 -46.83 28.63
CA ARG A 28 -16.91 -46.73 28.03
C ARG A 28 -16.21 -48.09 27.85
N GLU A 29 -16.90 -49.20 28.14
CA GLU A 29 -16.47 -50.54 27.67
C GLU A 29 -17.07 -50.85 26.29
N HIS A 30 -16.76 -50.03 25.30
CA HIS A 30 -16.71 -50.49 23.91
C HIS A 30 -15.25 -50.53 23.48
N VAL A 31 -14.67 -51.72 23.60
CA VAL A 31 -13.48 -52.17 22.86
C VAL A 31 -12.27 -51.22 22.99
N THR A 32 -11.49 -51.34 24.08
CA THR A 32 -10.05 -51.06 24.00
C THR A 32 -9.39 -52.15 23.15
N LYS A 33 -9.59 -52.08 21.82
CA LYS A 33 -8.59 -52.57 20.89
C LYS A 33 -7.45 -51.57 21.02
N LYS A 34 -6.26 -52.03 21.38
CA LYS A 34 -5.05 -51.27 21.02
C LYS A 34 -5.14 -51.06 19.51
N VAL A 35 -5.20 -49.80 19.11
CA VAL A 35 -5.20 -49.40 17.69
C VAL A 35 -3.80 -49.76 17.17
N ASP A 36 -3.70 -50.66 16.20
CA ASP A 36 -2.41 -51.12 15.63
C ASP A 36 -1.72 -50.03 14.77
N SER A 37 -2.33 -48.85 14.63
CA SER A 37 -1.93 -47.71 13.78
C SER A 37 -1.61 -46.43 14.59
N THR A 38 -0.80 -46.54 15.64
CA THR A 38 -0.32 -45.37 16.43
C THR A 38 1.05 -44.88 15.92
N PRO A 39 1.38 -43.57 16.03
CA PRO A 39 2.68 -43.03 15.62
C PRO A 39 3.83 -43.35 16.58
N ASP A 40 3.60 -44.20 17.59
CA ASP A 40 4.60 -44.62 18.60
C ASP A 40 5.73 -45.48 18.01
N SER A 41 5.66 -45.86 16.73
CA SER A 41 6.67 -46.65 16.04
C SER A 41 6.68 -46.38 14.53
N PRO A 42 7.84 -46.56 13.85
CA PRO A 42 7.95 -46.52 12.40
C PRO A 42 6.89 -47.42 11.74
N ILE A 43 6.13 -46.85 10.81
CA ILE A 43 5.09 -47.60 10.11
C ILE A 43 5.72 -48.63 9.17
N LYS A 44 5.07 -49.78 9.01
CA LYS A 44 5.38 -50.67 7.89
C LYS A 44 4.31 -50.43 6.84
N LEU A 45 4.66 -49.76 5.74
CA LEU A 45 3.77 -49.61 4.60
C LEU A 45 3.47 -50.97 3.96
N THR A 46 2.43 -51.00 3.12
CA THR A 46 1.86 -52.20 2.51
C THR A 46 2.93 -53.14 1.91
N GLU A 47 2.74 -54.46 2.01
CA GLU A 47 3.75 -55.44 1.58
C GLU A 47 4.04 -55.45 0.05
N ASN A 48 3.31 -54.65 -0.75
CA ASN A 48 3.46 -54.55 -2.21
C ASN A 48 3.64 -53.10 -2.72
N LEU A 49 4.07 -52.17 -1.87
CA LEU A 49 4.17 -50.74 -2.21
C LEU A 49 5.00 -50.46 -3.49
N GLN A 50 6.16 -51.09 -3.66
CA GLN A 50 6.94 -50.95 -4.91
C GLN A 50 6.12 -51.32 -6.16
N GLY A 51 5.34 -52.40 -6.09
CA GLY A 51 4.47 -52.83 -7.18
C GLY A 51 3.32 -51.85 -7.43
N ASP A 52 2.72 -51.35 -6.35
CA ASP A 52 1.65 -50.35 -6.39
C ASP A 52 2.14 -49.05 -7.08
N LEU A 53 3.26 -48.50 -6.62
CA LEU A 53 3.88 -47.29 -7.19
C LEU A 53 4.27 -47.50 -8.66
N ALA A 54 4.83 -48.66 -9.01
CA ALA A 54 5.21 -48.96 -10.39
C ALA A 54 4.03 -48.90 -11.37
N MET A 55 2.81 -49.22 -10.92
CA MET A 55 1.60 -49.09 -11.75
C MET A 55 1.24 -47.63 -12.00
N PHE A 56 1.32 -46.76 -10.99
CA PHE A 56 1.04 -45.33 -11.13
C PHE A 56 2.00 -44.62 -12.10
N TYR A 57 3.23 -45.10 -12.21
CA TYR A 57 4.28 -44.47 -13.03
C TYR A 57 4.49 -45.11 -14.41
N GLN A 58 3.71 -46.15 -14.74
CA GLN A 58 3.87 -46.89 -15.98
C GLN A 58 3.76 -45.98 -17.22
N ASP A 59 4.76 -46.05 -18.11
CA ASP A 59 4.85 -45.30 -19.38
C ASP A 59 4.92 -43.76 -19.28
N LEU A 60 4.97 -43.16 -18.08
CA LEU A 60 5.13 -41.71 -17.93
C LEU A 60 6.54 -41.26 -18.35
N GLN A 61 6.62 -40.08 -19.00
CA GLN A 61 7.90 -39.42 -19.28
C GLN A 61 8.27 -38.40 -18.19
N GLY A 62 7.27 -37.81 -17.56
CA GLY A 62 7.38 -36.94 -16.38
C GLY A 62 6.11 -36.98 -15.55
N MET A 63 6.22 -36.59 -14.27
CA MET A 63 5.05 -36.52 -13.39
C MET A 63 4.24 -35.25 -13.70
N PRO A 64 2.93 -35.34 -13.97
CA PRO A 64 2.09 -34.15 -14.05
C PRO A 64 2.01 -33.48 -12.67
N VAL A 65 1.98 -32.15 -12.63
CA VAL A 65 1.84 -31.38 -11.39
C VAL A 65 0.84 -30.26 -11.59
N TYR A 66 -0.12 -30.17 -10.69
CA TYR A 66 -1.13 -29.14 -10.67
C TYR A 66 -1.19 -28.52 -9.31
N SER A 67 -1.52 -27.22 -9.28
CA SER A 67 -1.95 -26.62 -8.05
C SER A 67 -3.33 -27.19 -7.72
N GLY A 68 -3.58 -27.47 -6.44
CA GLY A 68 -4.78 -28.20 -6.03
C GLY A 68 -4.94 -28.23 -4.52
N GLY A 69 -5.94 -28.97 -4.04
CA GLY A 69 -6.05 -29.33 -2.63
C GLY A 69 -4.95 -30.29 -2.18
N GLY A 70 -4.53 -30.21 -0.92
CA GLY A 70 -3.65 -31.22 -0.32
C GLY A 70 -4.42 -32.49 0.05
N VAL A 71 -3.74 -33.63 -0.02
CA VAL A 71 -4.22 -34.92 0.47
C VAL A 71 -3.18 -35.56 1.39
N ALA A 72 -3.60 -36.52 2.20
CA ALA A 72 -2.69 -37.28 3.07
C ALA A 72 -3.09 -38.76 3.16
N ALA A 73 -2.07 -39.61 3.22
CA ALA A 73 -2.17 -41.01 3.64
C ALA A 73 -2.10 -41.07 5.17
N ILE A 74 -3.17 -41.53 5.81
CA ILE A 74 -3.34 -41.49 7.27
C ILE A 74 -3.50 -42.88 7.91
N GLY A 75 -3.77 -43.92 7.12
CA GLY A 75 -3.91 -45.31 7.58
C GLY A 75 -2.74 -46.20 7.15
N THR A 76 -2.53 -47.33 7.83
CA THR A 76 -1.39 -48.23 7.56
C THR A 76 -1.45 -48.93 6.19
N GLU A 77 -2.64 -49.04 5.60
CA GLU A 77 -2.86 -49.60 4.26
C GLU A 77 -2.99 -48.50 3.18
N SER A 78 -2.55 -47.28 3.51
CA SER A 78 -2.53 -46.12 2.62
C SER A 78 -1.10 -45.67 2.31
N PHE A 79 -0.91 -44.97 1.20
CA PHE A 79 0.38 -44.44 0.78
C PHE A 79 0.21 -43.21 -0.12
N PRO A 80 1.14 -42.23 -0.04
CA PRO A 80 1.20 -41.14 -0.99
C PRO A 80 1.69 -41.64 -2.36
N VAL A 81 1.20 -41.01 -3.42
CA VAL A 81 1.58 -41.32 -4.81
C VAL A 81 2.35 -40.16 -5.44
N LEU A 82 2.05 -38.92 -5.03
CA LEU A 82 2.66 -37.72 -5.57
C LEU A 82 2.68 -36.63 -4.50
N SER A 83 3.87 -36.12 -4.15
CA SER A 83 4.04 -35.09 -3.11
C SER A 83 5.02 -34.00 -3.54
N PRO A 84 4.54 -32.89 -4.14
CA PRO A 84 5.39 -31.74 -4.42
C PRO A 84 5.84 -31.11 -3.09
N GLU A 85 7.15 -30.98 -2.89
CA GLU A 85 7.83 -30.44 -1.69
C GLU A 85 7.56 -31.21 -0.37
N ALA A 86 6.31 -31.30 0.09
CA ALA A 86 5.94 -31.94 1.35
C ALA A 86 4.51 -32.49 1.38
N ILE A 87 3.53 -31.72 0.90
CA ILE A 87 2.10 -32.09 0.91
C ILE A 87 1.78 -32.96 -0.31
N SER A 88 1.07 -34.08 -0.11
CA SER A 88 0.66 -34.92 -1.22
C SER A 88 -0.44 -34.28 -2.07
N ALA A 89 -0.32 -34.41 -3.39
CA ALA A 89 -1.37 -34.08 -4.35
C ALA A 89 -2.23 -35.30 -4.72
N VAL A 90 -1.68 -36.50 -4.57
CA VAL A 90 -2.38 -37.78 -4.80
C VAL A 90 -1.96 -38.80 -3.74
N ALA A 91 -2.94 -39.53 -3.20
CA ALA A 91 -2.73 -40.62 -2.27
C ALA A 91 -3.70 -41.77 -2.58
N ALA A 92 -3.35 -42.97 -2.14
CA ALA A 92 -4.12 -44.18 -2.40
C ALA A 92 -4.17 -45.10 -1.17
N ALA A 93 -5.22 -45.91 -1.07
CA ALA A 93 -5.42 -46.83 0.04
C ALA A 93 -6.10 -48.14 -0.39
N ARG A 94 -5.77 -49.21 0.31
CA ARG A 94 -6.48 -50.48 0.25
C ARG A 94 -7.46 -50.54 1.42
N TYR A 95 -8.72 -50.88 1.14
CA TYR A 95 -9.75 -50.94 2.17
C TYR A 95 -10.71 -52.11 1.93
N GLY A 96 -10.82 -53.00 2.93
CA GLY A 96 -11.50 -54.28 2.77
C GLY A 96 -10.90 -55.09 1.62
N LYS A 97 -11.70 -55.38 0.59
CA LYS A 97 -11.23 -56.01 -0.66
C LYS A 97 -11.02 -55.01 -1.81
N GLY A 98 -11.40 -53.74 -1.60
CA GLY A 98 -11.39 -52.69 -2.61
C GLY A 98 -10.17 -51.78 -2.52
N ARG A 99 -10.21 -50.72 -3.34
CA ARG A 99 -9.12 -49.75 -3.51
C ARG A 99 -9.69 -48.35 -3.70
N VAL A 100 -9.01 -47.37 -3.14
CA VAL A 100 -9.41 -45.97 -3.23
C VAL A 100 -8.21 -45.11 -3.62
N ALA A 101 -8.39 -44.20 -4.56
CA ALA A 101 -7.43 -43.13 -4.87
C ALA A 101 -8.10 -41.78 -4.65
N VAL A 102 -7.36 -40.79 -4.15
CA VAL A 102 -7.82 -39.42 -3.98
C VAL A 102 -6.87 -38.45 -4.69
N THR A 103 -7.43 -37.49 -5.43
CA THR A 103 -6.66 -36.45 -6.11
C THR A 103 -7.07 -35.06 -5.65
N GLY A 104 -6.09 -34.23 -5.32
CA GLY A 104 -6.29 -32.83 -4.94
C GLY A 104 -6.72 -31.91 -6.10
N SER A 105 -6.62 -32.40 -7.33
CA SER A 105 -7.05 -31.72 -8.55
C SER A 105 -7.67 -32.71 -9.53
N ASN A 106 -8.76 -32.32 -10.17
CA ASN A 106 -9.45 -33.13 -11.18
C ASN A 106 -8.59 -33.33 -12.43
N GLN A 107 -7.59 -32.47 -12.64
CA GLN A 107 -6.64 -32.60 -13.74
C GLN A 107 -5.78 -33.87 -13.65
N TYR A 108 -5.57 -34.42 -12.45
CA TYR A 108 -4.89 -35.71 -12.27
C TYR A 108 -5.70 -36.90 -12.79
N PHE A 109 -7.02 -36.73 -12.98
CA PHE A 109 -7.92 -37.77 -13.45
C PHE A 109 -8.83 -37.24 -14.58
N ASP A 110 -8.24 -36.51 -15.54
CA ASP A 110 -8.96 -36.03 -16.73
C ASP A 110 -9.02 -37.09 -17.83
N LEU A 111 -10.14 -37.83 -17.87
CA LEU A 111 -10.41 -38.85 -18.90
C LEU A 111 -10.92 -38.27 -20.23
N SER A 112 -10.99 -36.94 -20.40
CA SER A 112 -11.29 -36.32 -21.70
C SER A 112 -10.07 -36.28 -22.64
N GLN A 113 -8.86 -36.34 -22.08
CA GLN A 113 -7.61 -36.39 -22.83
C GLN A 113 -7.33 -37.79 -23.38
N PRO A 114 -6.68 -37.92 -24.55
CA PRO A 114 -6.13 -39.19 -24.99
C PRO A 114 -4.97 -39.63 -24.08
N HIS A 115 -4.73 -40.94 -23.95
CA HIS A 115 -3.58 -41.48 -23.21
C HIS A 115 -2.25 -41.34 -23.97
N GLU A 116 -1.99 -40.16 -24.53
CA GLU A 116 -0.80 -39.86 -25.34
C GLU A 116 0.11 -38.81 -24.66
N ASN A 117 -0.45 -37.96 -23.79
CA ASN A 117 0.29 -37.03 -22.95
C ASN A 117 0.37 -37.55 -21.50
N ASP A 118 1.31 -37.03 -20.71
CA ASP A 118 1.53 -37.50 -19.34
C ASP A 118 0.26 -37.41 -18.46
N ASN A 119 -0.61 -36.42 -18.70
CA ASN A 119 -1.87 -36.24 -17.97
C ASN A 119 -2.83 -37.42 -18.21
N GLY A 120 -3.09 -37.75 -19.48
CA GLY A 120 -3.94 -38.88 -19.87
C GLY A 120 -3.32 -40.23 -19.50
N ILE A 121 -2.00 -40.35 -19.52
CA ILE A 121 -1.27 -41.54 -19.06
C ILE A 121 -1.43 -41.71 -17.54
N PHE A 122 -1.35 -40.64 -16.76
CA PHE A 122 -1.50 -40.74 -15.31
C PHE A 122 -2.94 -41.12 -14.90
N ALA A 123 -3.95 -40.52 -15.52
CA ALA A 123 -5.35 -40.92 -15.32
C ALA A 123 -5.60 -42.40 -15.68
N ARG A 124 -4.99 -42.89 -16.77
CA ARG A 124 -4.98 -44.31 -17.14
C ARG A 124 -4.34 -45.17 -16.06
N ASN A 125 -3.20 -44.77 -15.52
CA ASN A 125 -2.46 -45.54 -14.53
C ASN A 125 -3.21 -45.65 -13.21
N ILE A 126 -3.91 -44.59 -12.78
CA ILE A 126 -4.86 -44.64 -11.66
C ILE A 126 -5.91 -45.73 -11.91
N LEU A 127 -6.51 -45.78 -13.11
CA LEU A 127 -7.47 -46.84 -13.46
C LEU A 127 -6.84 -48.23 -13.43
N LEU A 128 -5.64 -48.42 -14.00
CA LEU A 128 -4.94 -49.70 -13.96
C LEU A 128 -4.75 -50.19 -12.51
N TRP A 129 -4.26 -49.32 -11.62
CA TRP A 129 -4.07 -49.66 -10.22
C TRP A 129 -5.39 -49.99 -9.51
N LEU A 130 -6.46 -49.27 -9.82
CA LEU A 130 -7.78 -49.52 -9.26
C LEU A 130 -8.38 -50.87 -9.71
N THR A 131 -8.10 -51.33 -10.93
CA THR A 131 -8.85 -52.45 -11.54
C THR A 131 -8.05 -53.75 -11.76
N ASP A 132 -6.73 -53.70 -11.93
CA ASP A 132 -6.03 -54.79 -12.64
C ASP A 132 -5.22 -55.76 -11.78
N GLU A 133 -4.99 -55.41 -10.52
CA GLU A 133 -4.26 -56.24 -9.58
C GLU A 133 -5.24 -56.85 -8.55
N GLY A 134 -5.12 -58.15 -8.27
CA GLY A 134 -5.98 -58.84 -7.28
C GLY A 134 -7.42 -59.13 -7.70
N SER A 135 -7.89 -58.69 -8.88
CA SER A 135 -9.20 -59.08 -9.42
C SER A 135 -9.22 -60.58 -9.75
N ALA A 136 -9.85 -61.40 -8.91
CA ALA A 136 -10.15 -62.81 -9.21
C ALA A 136 -11.40 -62.98 -10.11
N ASN A 137 -12.15 -61.90 -10.36
CA ASN A 137 -13.41 -61.89 -11.10
C ASN A 137 -13.25 -61.15 -12.44
N ASN A 138 -13.40 -61.89 -13.55
CA ASN A 138 -13.24 -61.38 -14.92
C ASN A 138 -14.43 -60.54 -15.44
N GLY A 139 -15.24 -59.94 -14.56
CA GLY A 139 -16.47 -59.23 -14.90
C GLY A 139 -17.61 -60.14 -15.37
N GLY A 140 -18.85 -59.81 -14.98
CA GLY A 140 -20.05 -60.59 -15.31
C GLY A 140 -20.83 -60.06 -16.52
N GLY A 141 -20.37 -60.28 -17.76
CA GLY A 141 -21.20 -59.96 -18.94
C GLY A 141 -20.50 -60.04 -20.32
N GLU A 142 -21.26 -60.25 -21.39
CA GLU A 142 -20.77 -60.08 -22.77
C GLU A 142 -20.46 -58.59 -23.01
N GLY A 143 -19.23 -58.27 -23.44
CA GLY A 143 -18.81 -56.89 -23.78
C GLY A 143 -18.22 -56.06 -22.64
N TYR A 144 -18.08 -56.62 -21.43
CA TYR A 144 -17.50 -55.92 -20.27
C TYR A 144 -16.40 -56.71 -19.58
N THR A 145 -15.52 -56.01 -18.87
CA THR A 145 -14.49 -56.56 -17.99
C THR A 145 -14.31 -55.64 -16.79
N ASN A 146 -13.83 -56.19 -15.68
CA ASN A 146 -13.40 -55.39 -14.53
C ASN A 146 -11.89 -55.12 -14.52
N ARG A 147 -11.22 -55.35 -15.66
CA ARG A 147 -9.78 -55.06 -15.83
C ARG A 147 -9.57 -54.09 -16.98
N TYR A 148 -9.04 -52.91 -16.69
CA TYR A 148 -8.83 -51.85 -17.67
C TYR A 148 -7.77 -52.22 -18.72
N GLU A 149 -6.70 -52.93 -18.36
CA GLU A 149 -5.70 -53.44 -19.32
C GLU A 149 -6.32 -54.42 -20.33
N GLU A 150 -7.29 -55.24 -19.91
CA GLU A 150 -8.02 -56.12 -20.82
C GLU A 150 -8.93 -55.30 -21.75
N ALA A 151 -9.63 -54.30 -21.22
CA ALA A 151 -10.47 -53.40 -22.01
C ALA A 151 -9.64 -52.70 -23.10
N LEU A 152 -8.45 -52.17 -22.74
CA LEU A 152 -7.51 -51.53 -23.67
C LEU A 152 -6.99 -52.47 -24.77
N ARG A 153 -6.76 -53.75 -24.45
CA ARG A 153 -6.23 -54.75 -25.41
C ARG A 153 -7.29 -55.39 -26.30
N SER A 154 -8.50 -55.57 -25.78
CA SER A 154 -9.53 -56.39 -26.43
C SER A 154 -10.21 -55.71 -27.61
N GLY A 155 -10.34 -54.38 -27.60
CA GLY A 155 -11.10 -53.59 -28.58
C GLY A 155 -12.63 -53.76 -28.50
N ASP A 156 -13.12 -54.87 -27.94
CA ASP A 156 -14.54 -55.24 -27.87
C ASP A 156 -15.12 -55.21 -26.44
N LYS A 157 -14.28 -55.05 -25.39
CA LYS A 157 -14.72 -54.95 -24.00
C LYS A 157 -14.52 -53.55 -23.42
N LYS A 158 -15.38 -53.18 -22.45
CA LYS A 158 -15.28 -51.92 -21.69
C LYS A 158 -15.29 -52.17 -20.18
N ILE A 159 -14.77 -51.21 -19.41
CA ILE A 159 -15.03 -51.10 -17.96
C ILE A 159 -16.24 -50.19 -17.72
N ARG A 160 -16.93 -50.35 -16.59
CA ARG A 160 -18.06 -49.49 -16.19
C ARG A 160 -17.63 -48.53 -15.09
N LEU A 161 -17.75 -47.22 -15.35
CA LEU A 161 -17.47 -46.14 -14.40
C LEU A 161 -18.78 -45.46 -14.00
N VAL A 162 -19.10 -45.49 -12.71
CA VAL A 162 -20.34 -44.91 -12.15
C VAL A 162 -20.06 -43.56 -11.54
N THR A 163 -20.94 -42.57 -11.78
CA THR A 163 -20.79 -41.23 -11.21
C THR A 163 -22.10 -40.45 -11.15
N ASN A 164 -22.24 -39.55 -10.18
CA ASN A 164 -23.32 -38.55 -10.12
C ASN A 164 -22.91 -37.19 -10.73
N LEU A 165 -21.67 -37.03 -11.21
CA LEU A 165 -21.18 -35.77 -11.79
C LEU A 165 -21.94 -35.43 -13.08
N THR A 166 -22.59 -34.27 -13.16
CA THR A 166 -23.40 -33.86 -14.31
C THR A 166 -22.57 -33.51 -15.55
N ASN A 167 -21.40 -32.89 -15.39
CA ASN A 167 -20.55 -32.40 -16.48
C ASN A 167 -19.33 -33.29 -16.79
N PHE A 168 -19.25 -34.49 -16.22
CA PHE A 168 -18.12 -35.41 -16.47
C PHE A 168 -18.25 -36.11 -17.83
N SER A 169 -17.19 -36.04 -18.64
CA SER A 169 -17.09 -36.63 -19.97
C SER A 169 -15.82 -37.46 -20.11
N VAL A 170 -15.87 -38.47 -20.98
CA VAL A 170 -14.75 -39.37 -21.27
C VAL A 170 -14.48 -39.34 -22.77
N ASN A 171 -13.21 -39.37 -23.14
CA ASN A 171 -12.78 -39.48 -24.54
C ASN A 171 -13.38 -40.75 -25.16
N SER A 172 -14.07 -40.61 -26.28
CA SER A 172 -14.78 -41.72 -26.94
C SER A 172 -13.89 -42.86 -27.42
N ALA A 173 -12.57 -42.64 -27.50
CA ALA A 173 -11.60 -43.67 -27.85
C ALA A 173 -11.23 -44.60 -26.67
N LEU A 174 -11.56 -44.23 -25.43
CA LEU A 174 -11.26 -45.02 -24.25
C LEU A 174 -12.33 -46.11 -24.04
N PRO A 175 -11.94 -47.34 -23.63
CA PRO A 175 -12.87 -48.46 -23.47
C PRO A 175 -13.62 -48.37 -22.13
N ILE A 176 -14.33 -47.26 -21.92
CA ILE A 176 -15.06 -46.93 -20.70
C ILE A 176 -16.51 -46.65 -21.06
N GLU A 177 -17.43 -47.26 -20.32
CA GLU A 177 -18.83 -46.85 -20.28
C GLU A 177 -19.08 -46.04 -19.00
N VAL A 178 -19.63 -44.84 -19.16
CA VAL A 178 -20.01 -43.98 -18.03
C VAL A 178 -21.49 -44.22 -17.70
N ILE A 179 -21.76 -44.66 -16.47
CA ILE A 179 -23.10 -44.84 -15.91
C ILE A 179 -23.39 -43.64 -15.01
N LYS A 180 -24.36 -42.82 -15.40
CA LYS A 180 -24.83 -41.69 -14.59
C LYS A 180 -25.90 -42.15 -13.61
N VAL A 181 -25.73 -41.80 -12.34
CA VAL A 181 -26.71 -42.06 -11.28
C VAL A 181 -27.18 -40.75 -10.68
N ASP A 182 -28.47 -40.69 -10.32
CA ASP A 182 -29.04 -39.48 -9.71
C ASP A 182 -28.60 -39.31 -8.24
N ASN A 183 -28.36 -40.43 -7.54
CA ASN A 183 -27.81 -40.50 -6.17
C ASN A 183 -27.15 -41.86 -5.93
N TRP A 184 -26.22 -41.94 -4.97
CA TRP A 184 -25.47 -43.17 -4.71
C TRP A 184 -26.32 -44.23 -3.99
N THR A 185 -27.20 -43.81 -3.09
CA THR A 185 -28.05 -44.72 -2.31
C THR A 185 -29.01 -45.58 -3.17
N SER A 186 -29.45 -45.08 -4.33
CA SER A 186 -30.30 -45.85 -5.26
C SER A 186 -29.53 -46.62 -6.33
N ALA A 187 -28.21 -46.37 -6.48
CA ALA A 187 -27.39 -46.89 -7.57
C ALA A 187 -27.21 -48.42 -7.58
N SER A 188 -27.59 -49.13 -6.49
CA SER A 188 -27.46 -50.60 -6.36
C SER A 188 -26.09 -51.13 -6.79
N LEU A 189 -25.02 -50.49 -6.30
CA LEU A 189 -23.64 -50.77 -6.73
C LEU A 189 -23.22 -52.21 -6.43
N ASP A 190 -22.73 -52.92 -7.46
CA ASP A 190 -22.18 -54.26 -7.36
C ASP A 190 -20.75 -54.27 -7.93
N PRO A 191 -19.71 -54.56 -7.12
CA PRO A 191 -18.32 -54.64 -7.59
C PRO A 191 -18.07 -55.62 -8.76
N GLU A 192 -18.95 -56.60 -8.98
CA GLU A 192 -18.84 -57.51 -10.12
C GLU A 192 -19.28 -56.86 -11.46
N ASN A 193 -20.04 -55.78 -11.39
CA ASN A 193 -20.71 -55.14 -12.51
C ASN A 193 -20.26 -53.68 -12.72
N GLU A 194 -20.17 -52.92 -11.64
CA GLU A 194 -19.72 -51.53 -11.61
C GLU A 194 -18.26 -51.51 -11.17
N THR A 195 -17.35 -51.25 -12.11
CA THR A 195 -15.90 -51.42 -11.92
C THR A 195 -15.27 -50.31 -11.08
N VAL A 196 -15.66 -49.04 -11.32
CA VAL A 196 -15.09 -47.87 -10.62
C VAL A 196 -16.19 -46.86 -10.28
N ALA A 197 -16.21 -46.37 -9.04
CA ALA A 197 -17.01 -45.22 -8.61
C ALA A 197 -16.17 -43.93 -8.66
N LEU A 198 -16.63 -42.91 -9.40
CA LEU A 198 -16.02 -41.58 -9.45
C LEU A 198 -16.84 -40.60 -8.60
N ILE A 199 -16.22 -40.12 -7.53
CA ILE A 199 -16.82 -39.31 -6.46
C ILE A 199 -16.18 -37.92 -6.46
N ASP A 200 -16.94 -36.88 -6.11
CA ASP A 200 -16.46 -35.53 -5.84
C ASP A 200 -17.04 -34.99 -4.51
N GLY A 201 -16.70 -33.75 -4.17
CA GLY A 201 -17.23 -33.06 -2.98
C GLY A 201 -18.75 -32.84 -2.94
N SER A 202 -19.53 -33.27 -3.94
CA SER A 202 -21.01 -33.19 -3.90
C SER A 202 -21.68 -34.32 -3.11
N MET A 203 -20.90 -35.31 -2.67
CA MET A 203 -21.37 -36.44 -1.86
C MET A 203 -22.08 -36.00 -0.57
N MET A 204 -23.12 -36.73 -0.18
CA MET A 204 -23.91 -36.47 1.04
C MET A 204 -23.68 -37.56 2.11
N ASP A 205 -23.95 -37.26 3.39
CA ASP A 205 -23.71 -38.19 4.50
C ASP A 205 -24.47 -39.52 4.33
N GLU A 206 -25.64 -39.52 3.69
CA GLU A 206 -26.43 -40.72 3.40
C GLU A 206 -25.76 -41.67 2.40
N ASP A 207 -24.84 -41.17 1.56
CA ASP A 207 -24.14 -41.96 0.55
C ASP A 207 -22.98 -42.80 1.16
N ILE A 208 -22.47 -42.40 2.34
CA ILE A 208 -21.28 -42.99 2.98
C ILE A 208 -21.44 -44.50 3.13
N SER A 209 -22.56 -44.95 3.72
CA SER A 209 -22.77 -46.38 3.98
C SER A 209 -22.79 -47.21 2.69
N THR A 210 -23.38 -46.70 1.61
CA THR A 210 -23.48 -47.42 0.34
C THR A 210 -22.13 -47.52 -0.34
N LEU A 211 -21.39 -46.40 -0.42
CA LEU A 211 -20.07 -46.35 -1.03
C LEU A 211 -19.05 -47.16 -0.23
N ASN A 212 -19.07 -47.04 1.10
CA ASN A 212 -18.17 -47.78 1.96
C ASN A 212 -18.39 -49.30 1.81
N GLN A 213 -19.66 -49.76 1.84
CA GLN A 213 -19.99 -51.16 1.62
C GLN A 213 -19.56 -51.66 0.22
N TYR A 214 -19.71 -50.84 -0.81
CA TYR A 214 -19.23 -51.16 -2.16
C TYR A 214 -17.71 -51.37 -2.19
N ILE A 215 -16.94 -50.46 -1.59
CA ILE A 215 -15.47 -50.55 -1.51
C ILE A 215 -15.04 -51.77 -0.70
N GLU A 216 -15.60 -51.99 0.51
CA GLU A 216 -15.26 -53.14 1.35
C GLU A 216 -15.42 -54.48 0.62
N ASN A 217 -16.44 -54.58 -0.24
CA ASN A 217 -16.77 -55.80 -0.99
C ASN A 217 -15.95 -55.99 -2.28
N GLY A 218 -15.02 -55.09 -2.60
CA GLY A 218 -14.10 -55.22 -3.74
C GLY A 218 -14.29 -54.16 -4.82
N GLY A 219 -15.17 -53.18 -4.61
CA GLY A 219 -15.34 -52.04 -5.50
C GLY A 219 -14.13 -51.12 -5.48
N ALA A 220 -13.88 -50.43 -6.60
CA ALA A 220 -12.83 -49.44 -6.69
C ALA A 220 -13.43 -48.03 -6.71
N ALA A 221 -12.79 -47.07 -6.04
CA ALA A 221 -13.25 -45.70 -6.00
C ALA A 221 -12.12 -44.71 -6.32
N VAL A 222 -12.47 -43.61 -6.97
CA VAL A 222 -11.59 -42.46 -7.14
C VAL A 222 -12.35 -41.21 -6.73
N VAL A 223 -11.76 -40.46 -5.80
CA VAL A 223 -12.26 -39.17 -5.34
C VAL A 223 -11.47 -38.07 -6.05
N VAL A 224 -12.16 -37.20 -6.78
CA VAL A 224 -11.55 -36.09 -7.52
C VAL A 224 -12.05 -34.76 -7.01
N GLU A 225 -11.14 -33.92 -6.51
CA GLU A 225 -11.49 -32.57 -6.08
C GLU A 225 -11.18 -31.54 -7.17
N ASN A 226 -11.97 -30.47 -7.25
CA ASN A 226 -11.84 -29.47 -8.33
C ASN A 226 -10.69 -28.47 -8.10
N GLY A 227 -9.53 -28.94 -7.64
CA GLY A 227 -8.35 -28.12 -7.42
C GLY A 227 -8.39 -27.25 -6.16
N SER A 228 -9.34 -27.47 -5.25
CA SER A 228 -9.51 -26.69 -4.02
C SER A 228 -9.10 -27.50 -2.79
N SER A 229 -8.49 -26.85 -1.78
CA SER A 229 -8.30 -27.46 -0.46
C SER A 229 -9.64 -27.66 0.26
N LEU A 230 -9.68 -28.36 1.40
CA LEU A 230 -10.93 -28.52 2.16
C LEU A 230 -11.57 -27.16 2.51
N VAL A 231 -10.76 -26.16 2.85
CA VAL A 231 -11.20 -24.77 3.03
C VAL A 231 -11.73 -24.16 1.73
N GLY A 232 -11.05 -24.37 0.59
CA GLY A 232 -11.56 -23.90 -0.71
C GLY A 232 -12.89 -24.55 -1.12
N ILE A 233 -13.05 -25.86 -0.88
CA ILE A 233 -14.30 -26.59 -1.13
C ILE A 233 -15.42 -26.00 -0.28
N THR A 234 -15.16 -25.66 0.98
CA THR A 234 -16.16 -25.00 1.82
C THR A 234 -16.62 -23.68 1.18
N ARG A 235 -15.67 -22.87 0.69
CA ARG A 235 -15.87 -21.53 0.14
C ARG A 235 -16.72 -21.43 -1.12
N ASP A 236 -16.67 -22.44 -1.98
CA ASP A 236 -17.25 -22.34 -3.34
C ASP A 236 -18.53 -23.16 -3.55
N THR A 237 -18.98 -23.91 -2.54
CA THR A 237 -20.13 -24.82 -2.67
C THR A 237 -21.50 -24.13 -2.55
N LEU A 238 -22.53 -24.76 -3.13
CA LEU A 238 -23.94 -24.44 -2.84
C LEU A 238 -24.30 -24.61 -1.35
N LEU A 239 -23.43 -25.26 -0.56
CA LEU A 239 -23.57 -25.46 0.88
C LEU A 239 -23.24 -24.15 1.62
N GLU A 240 -22.16 -23.46 1.23
CA GLU A 240 -21.87 -22.10 1.72
C GLU A 240 -22.90 -21.07 1.25
N ARG A 241 -23.32 -21.13 -0.03
CA ARG A 241 -24.42 -20.28 -0.53
C ARG A 241 -25.77 -20.56 0.17
N ARG A 242 -25.93 -21.70 0.82
CA ARG A 242 -27.11 -22.04 1.65
C ARG A 242 -26.90 -21.80 3.14
N LEU A 243 -25.66 -21.61 3.59
CA LEU A 243 -25.28 -21.60 5.01
C LEU A 243 -24.24 -20.49 5.31
N LEU A 244 -24.63 -19.23 5.14
CA LEU A 244 -24.11 -18.15 6.00
C LEU A 244 -24.32 -18.44 7.52
N VAL A 245 -24.95 -19.58 7.84
CA VAL A 245 -25.12 -20.26 9.11
C VAL A 245 -23.90 -21.11 9.46
N GLY A 246 -23.04 -20.59 10.32
CA GLY A 246 -22.31 -21.38 11.32
C GLY A 246 -21.26 -22.42 10.90
N ASN A 247 -20.09 -22.30 11.53
CA ASN A 247 -19.10 -23.38 11.69
C ASN A 247 -18.39 -23.97 10.43
N TYR A 248 -18.30 -23.27 9.30
CA TYR A 248 -17.38 -23.67 8.22
C TYR A 248 -16.04 -22.92 8.22
N ARG A 249 -15.73 -22.17 9.28
CA ARG A 249 -14.39 -21.62 9.51
C ARG A 249 -13.80 -22.28 10.78
N GLY A 250 -13.12 -23.42 10.57
CA GLY A 250 -12.07 -23.90 11.49
C GLY A 250 -12.43 -24.84 12.65
N ALA A 251 -13.70 -25.18 12.89
CA ALA A 251 -14.05 -25.85 14.15
C ALA A 251 -14.18 -27.37 14.12
N ARG A 252 -14.35 -27.99 12.93
CA ARG A 252 -14.41 -29.43 12.61
C ARG A 252 -14.72 -29.60 11.11
N LEU A 253 -13.97 -28.94 10.23
CA LEU A 253 -14.30 -28.91 8.80
C LEU A 253 -14.58 -30.31 8.25
N GLY A 254 -13.73 -31.28 8.55
CA GLY A 254 -13.89 -32.65 8.07
C GLY A 254 -15.16 -33.39 8.53
N GLU A 255 -15.76 -33.02 9.67
CA GLU A 255 -17.00 -33.64 10.18
C GLU A 255 -18.25 -33.16 9.44
N HIS A 256 -18.12 -32.11 8.63
CA HIS A 256 -19.24 -31.56 7.89
C HIS A 256 -19.23 -31.97 6.41
N PHE A 257 -18.20 -32.71 5.95
CA PHE A 257 -18.09 -33.21 4.59
C PHE A 257 -18.13 -34.74 4.53
N ALA A 258 -19.14 -35.26 3.84
CA ALA A 258 -19.31 -36.69 3.67
C ALA A 258 -18.12 -37.35 2.95
N VAL A 259 -17.52 -36.65 1.98
CA VAL A 259 -16.32 -37.14 1.27
C VAL A 259 -15.12 -37.27 2.20
N GLN A 260 -14.92 -36.32 3.13
CA GLN A 260 -13.83 -36.36 4.10
C GLN A 260 -14.04 -37.50 5.11
N LYS A 261 -15.27 -37.69 5.59
CA LYS A 261 -15.65 -38.83 6.45
C LYS A 261 -15.35 -40.16 5.77
N LEU A 262 -15.78 -40.34 4.51
CA LEU A 262 -15.50 -41.55 3.74
C LEU A 262 -13.99 -41.78 3.58
N LEU A 263 -13.25 -40.74 3.18
CA LEU A 263 -11.80 -40.83 3.04
C LEU A 263 -11.13 -41.25 4.35
N ASN A 264 -11.54 -40.66 5.47
CA ASN A 264 -11.00 -40.98 6.79
C ASN A 264 -11.29 -42.43 7.23
N GLN A 265 -12.44 -43.01 6.87
CA GLN A 265 -12.73 -44.43 7.08
C GLN A 265 -11.78 -45.34 6.31
N VAL A 266 -11.37 -44.95 5.10
CA VAL A 266 -10.51 -45.76 4.24
C VAL A 266 -9.01 -45.46 4.41
N GLY A 267 -8.63 -44.61 5.38
CA GLY A 267 -7.24 -44.29 5.68
C GLY A 267 -6.65 -43.15 4.83
N LEU A 268 -7.47 -42.30 4.22
CA LEU A 268 -7.07 -41.13 3.44
C LEU A 268 -7.66 -39.83 4.04
N SER A 269 -7.14 -38.67 3.64
CA SER A 269 -7.63 -37.37 4.11
C SER A 269 -7.43 -36.30 3.04
N LEU A 270 -8.38 -35.37 2.91
CA LEU A 270 -8.14 -34.04 2.33
C LEU A 270 -7.56 -33.11 3.41
N LEU A 271 -6.74 -32.15 3.00
CA LEU A 271 -6.13 -31.17 3.90
C LEU A 271 -6.78 -29.79 3.76
N ASN A 272 -6.66 -28.97 4.80
CA ASN A 272 -7.15 -27.59 4.81
C ASN A 272 -6.37 -26.66 3.88
N SER A 273 -5.10 -26.98 3.63
CA SER A 273 -4.19 -26.29 2.72
C SER A 273 -4.00 -27.00 1.37
N GLY A 274 -3.60 -26.22 0.36
CA GLY A 274 -3.37 -26.69 -1.01
C GLY A 274 -1.91 -26.98 -1.34
N VAL A 275 -1.70 -27.60 -2.50
CA VAL A 275 -0.40 -27.83 -3.14
C VAL A 275 -0.18 -26.76 -4.21
N SER A 276 1.04 -26.24 -4.32
CA SER A 276 1.42 -25.30 -5.38
C SER A 276 2.27 -25.98 -6.47
N ALA A 277 2.07 -25.61 -7.74
CA ALA A 277 2.72 -26.27 -8.88
C ALA A 277 4.01 -25.56 -9.34
N TYR A 278 5.04 -25.53 -8.50
CA TYR A 278 6.31 -24.89 -8.86
C TYR A 278 7.39 -25.87 -9.34
N ASN A 279 7.37 -27.12 -8.89
CA ASN A 279 8.42 -28.11 -9.20
C ASN A 279 7.84 -29.40 -9.78
N THR A 280 8.56 -30.02 -10.72
CA THR A 280 8.22 -31.35 -11.27
C THR A 280 8.85 -32.42 -10.39
N PRO A 281 8.09 -33.12 -9.53
CA PRO A 281 8.62 -34.14 -8.64
C PRO A 281 9.08 -35.35 -9.45
N THR A 282 10.02 -36.09 -8.88
CA THR A 282 10.45 -37.39 -9.39
C THR A 282 9.42 -38.48 -9.07
N VAL A 283 9.55 -39.61 -9.75
CA VAL A 283 8.86 -40.85 -9.40
C VAL A 283 9.22 -41.22 -7.96
N MET A 284 8.21 -41.48 -7.12
CA MET A 284 8.40 -41.79 -5.71
C MET A 284 8.95 -43.20 -5.51
N THR A 285 9.99 -43.32 -4.68
CA THR A 285 10.52 -44.56 -4.13
C THR A 285 9.69 -45.02 -2.93
N GLU A 286 9.88 -46.26 -2.47
CA GLU A 286 9.24 -46.73 -1.22
C GLU A 286 9.66 -45.88 0.00
N GLU A 287 10.90 -45.42 0.02
CA GLU A 287 11.46 -44.56 1.07
C GLU A 287 10.83 -43.17 1.04
N GLU A 288 10.72 -42.53 -0.13
CA GLU A 288 10.02 -41.25 -0.25
C GLU A 288 8.53 -41.39 0.11
N ALA A 289 7.88 -42.48 -0.29
CA ALA A 289 6.48 -42.73 0.07
C ALA A 289 6.29 -42.92 1.59
N TYR A 290 7.25 -43.60 2.23
CA TYR A 290 7.32 -43.70 3.68
C TYR A 290 7.53 -42.33 4.33
N ASN A 291 8.48 -41.54 3.83
CA ASN A 291 8.78 -40.21 4.35
C ASN A 291 7.55 -39.32 4.26
N HIS A 292 6.83 -39.28 3.14
CA HIS A 292 5.63 -38.44 2.96
C HIS A 292 4.35 -38.94 3.66
N HIS A 293 4.37 -40.11 4.32
CA HIS A 293 3.20 -40.61 5.02
C HIS A 293 2.96 -39.89 6.37
N LEU A 294 1.71 -39.53 6.69
CA LEU A 294 1.41 -38.71 7.88
C LEU A 294 1.88 -39.33 9.19
N LEU A 295 1.60 -40.62 9.40
CA LEU A 295 2.04 -41.34 10.60
C LEU A 295 3.56 -41.27 10.81
N ASN A 296 4.36 -41.31 9.73
CA ASN A 296 5.80 -41.11 9.84
C ASN A 296 6.15 -39.66 10.19
N ARG A 297 5.48 -38.67 9.57
CA ARG A 297 5.69 -37.25 9.90
C ARG A 297 5.35 -36.91 11.35
N LEU A 298 4.31 -37.52 11.92
CA LEU A 298 3.99 -37.40 13.34
C LEU A 298 5.09 -38.00 14.23
N HIS A 299 5.60 -39.18 13.86
CA HIS A 299 6.71 -39.82 14.58
C HIS A 299 8.01 -38.99 14.50
N GLU A 300 8.37 -38.47 13.33
CA GLU A 300 9.52 -37.58 13.15
C GLU A 300 9.37 -36.29 13.94
N ALA A 301 8.20 -35.67 13.93
CA ALA A 301 7.92 -34.48 14.72
C ALA A 301 8.09 -34.74 16.22
N GLN A 302 7.62 -35.88 16.72
CA GLN A 302 7.77 -36.30 18.12
C GLN A 302 9.25 -36.58 18.45
N ALA A 303 9.97 -37.26 17.57
CA ALA A 303 11.40 -37.58 17.72
C ALA A 303 12.29 -36.33 17.67
N LEU A 304 11.94 -35.35 16.84
CA LEU A 304 12.61 -34.06 16.78
C LEU A 304 12.46 -33.31 18.12
N GLU A 305 11.24 -33.24 18.64
CA GLU A 305 10.96 -32.56 19.91
C GLU A 305 11.62 -33.22 21.13
N ASN A 306 11.74 -34.55 21.12
CA ASN A 306 12.39 -35.27 22.21
C ASN A 306 13.93 -35.35 22.06
N GLY A 307 14.47 -34.83 20.95
CA GLY A 307 15.90 -34.78 20.64
C GLY A 307 16.51 -36.11 20.21
N SER A 308 15.70 -37.08 19.76
CA SER A 308 16.18 -38.37 19.26
C SER A 308 16.67 -38.31 17.81
N ILE A 309 16.20 -37.31 17.05
CA ILE A 309 16.69 -36.98 15.70
C ILE A 309 16.93 -35.47 15.61
N ALA A 310 17.85 -35.07 14.73
CA ALA A 310 18.03 -33.69 14.32
C ALA A 310 17.24 -33.38 13.03
N LEU A 311 17.03 -32.09 12.75
CA LEU A 311 16.21 -31.66 11.62
C LEU A 311 16.85 -31.93 10.25
N ASP A 312 18.18 -31.98 10.19
CA ASP A 312 18.92 -32.36 8.99
C ASP A 312 18.76 -33.85 8.65
N GLU A 313 18.40 -34.69 9.62
CA GLU A 313 18.04 -36.10 9.45
C GLU A 313 16.62 -36.30 8.89
N ILE A 314 15.80 -35.23 8.82
CA ILE A 314 14.45 -35.28 8.23
C ILE A 314 14.52 -34.91 6.75
N GLU A 315 14.12 -35.85 5.90
CA GLU A 315 13.98 -35.66 4.46
C GLU A 315 12.61 -35.05 4.14
N ILE A 316 12.55 -33.73 4.00
CA ILE A 316 11.34 -32.96 3.66
C ILE A 316 11.71 -31.68 2.92
N GLY A 317 10.90 -31.28 1.95
CA GLY A 317 11.17 -30.12 1.10
C GLY A 317 12.14 -30.41 -0.04
N GLU A 318 12.55 -29.35 -0.72
CA GLU A 318 13.56 -29.41 -1.78
C GLU A 318 14.94 -29.79 -1.25
N ALA A 319 15.81 -30.25 -2.14
CA ALA A 319 17.15 -30.73 -1.78
C ALA A 319 18.04 -29.66 -1.12
N ASP A 320 17.76 -28.38 -1.32
CA ASP A 320 18.45 -27.23 -0.72
C ASP A 320 17.68 -26.58 0.44
N ALA A 321 16.60 -27.21 0.92
CA ALA A 321 15.80 -26.70 2.02
C ALA A 321 16.63 -26.57 3.31
N ASP A 322 16.64 -25.36 3.88
CA ASP A 322 17.29 -25.08 5.16
C ASP A 322 16.45 -25.55 6.36
N ASP A 323 17.05 -25.51 7.55
CA ASP A 323 16.40 -25.92 8.80
C ASP A 323 15.06 -25.18 9.04
N ASN A 324 14.97 -23.89 8.73
CA ASN A 324 13.72 -23.16 8.96
C ASN A 324 12.63 -23.63 7.99
N GLN A 325 12.98 -23.87 6.73
CA GLN A 325 12.08 -24.39 5.71
C GLN A 325 11.60 -25.81 6.07
N LYS A 326 12.51 -26.70 6.48
CA LYS A 326 12.18 -28.06 6.91
C LYS A 326 11.24 -28.07 8.11
N GLN A 327 11.53 -27.26 9.14
CA GLN A 327 10.70 -27.16 10.34
C GLN A 327 9.29 -26.64 10.00
N LYS A 328 9.21 -25.62 9.13
CA LYS A 328 7.93 -25.08 8.66
C LYS A 328 7.12 -26.15 7.93
N LEU A 329 7.70 -26.81 6.93
CA LEU A 329 7.02 -27.83 6.14
C LEU A 329 6.53 -29.00 7.01
N LEU A 330 7.36 -29.47 7.94
CA LEU A 330 6.98 -30.53 8.87
C LEU A 330 5.79 -30.10 9.73
N SER A 331 5.85 -28.91 10.33
CA SER A 331 4.77 -28.34 11.16
C SER A 331 3.48 -28.20 10.37
N ASP A 332 3.53 -27.60 9.18
CA ASP A 332 2.36 -27.39 8.34
C ASP A 332 1.71 -28.74 7.99
N VAL A 333 2.47 -29.75 7.57
CA VAL A 333 1.91 -31.08 7.22
C VAL A 333 1.16 -31.71 8.41
N VAL A 334 1.78 -31.76 9.60
CA VAL A 334 1.15 -32.44 10.75
C VAL A 334 -0.03 -31.64 11.32
N ILE A 335 0.05 -30.31 11.34
CA ILE A 335 -1.03 -29.43 11.83
C ILE A 335 -2.25 -29.56 10.92
N GLU A 336 -2.07 -29.38 9.61
CA GLU A 336 -3.17 -29.38 8.64
C GLU A 336 -3.87 -30.74 8.57
N ALA A 337 -3.10 -31.83 8.73
CA ALA A 337 -3.64 -33.17 8.65
C ALA A 337 -4.39 -33.61 9.90
N LEU A 338 -3.95 -33.21 11.11
CA LEU A 338 -4.73 -33.46 12.32
C LEU A 338 -5.98 -32.57 12.36
N GLU A 339 -5.89 -31.33 11.90
CA GLU A 339 -7.02 -30.39 11.87
C GLU A 339 -8.17 -30.84 10.96
N SER A 340 -7.86 -31.58 9.88
CA SER A 340 -8.88 -32.01 8.91
C SER A 340 -9.55 -33.35 9.25
N LEU A 341 -9.18 -33.98 10.37
CA LEU A 341 -9.73 -35.28 10.76
C LEU A 341 -11.21 -35.18 11.15
N SER A 342 -11.96 -36.22 10.79
CA SER A 342 -13.28 -36.51 11.30
C SER A 342 -13.23 -37.66 12.31
N SER A 343 -14.28 -37.77 13.13
CA SER A 343 -14.50 -38.83 14.11
C SER A 343 -14.54 -40.24 13.52
N GLU A 344 -14.64 -40.35 12.20
CA GLU A 344 -14.56 -41.61 11.46
C GLU A 344 -13.12 -42.12 11.28
N SER A 345 -12.10 -41.32 11.63
CA SER A 345 -10.70 -41.73 11.60
C SER A 345 -10.25 -42.38 12.91
N ASP A 346 -9.51 -43.48 12.85
CA ASP A 346 -8.80 -44.03 14.01
C ASP A 346 -7.81 -43.00 14.61
N LEU A 347 -7.20 -42.17 13.75
CA LEU A 347 -6.24 -41.15 14.16
C LEU A 347 -6.90 -40.02 14.96
N TYR A 348 -8.19 -39.76 14.73
CA TYR A 348 -8.95 -38.78 15.51
C TYR A 348 -9.06 -39.20 16.97
N THR A 349 -9.41 -40.47 17.21
CA THR A 349 -9.53 -41.00 18.58
C THR A 349 -8.19 -40.97 19.31
N TRP A 350 -7.10 -41.29 18.60
CA TRP A 350 -5.75 -41.15 19.13
C TRP A 350 -5.41 -39.68 19.45
N ALA A 351 -5.60 -38.75 18.51
CA ALA A 351 -5.27 -37.34 18.70
C ALA A 351 -6.07 -36.71 19.85
N ALA A 352 -7.34 -37.09 20.00
CA ALA A 352 -8.17 -36.67 21.13
C ALA A 352 -7.60 -37.15 22.48
N GLN A 353 -7.15 -38.40 22.58
CA GLN A 353 -6.53 -38.92 23.80
C GLN A 353 -5.17 -38.25 24.08
N GLU A 354 -4.32 -38.16 23.07
CA GLU A 354 -2.97 -37.60 23.20
C GLU A 354 -3.01 -36.10 23.57
N SER A 355 -3.93 -35.34 22.97
CA SER A 355 -4.09 -33.91 23.29
C SER A 355 -4.65 -33.64 24.69
N GLU A 356 -5.39 -34.59 25.29
CA GLU A 356 -5.85 -34.50 26.68
C GLU A 356 -4.70 -34.71 27.70
N GLU A 357 -3.63 -35.41 27.32
CA GLU A 357 -2.48 -35.68 28.18
C GLU A 357 -1.42 -34.55 28.14
N LEU A 358 -1.57 -33.58 27.24
CA LEU A 358 -0.67 -32.45 27.15
C LEU A 358 -0.75 -31.55 28.39
N GLU A 359 0.41 -31.02 28.79
CA GLU A 359 0.44 -29.87 29.69
C GLU A 359 -0.30 -28.68 29.03
N PRO A 360 -0.92 -27.77 29.80
CA PRO A 360 -1.60 -26.63 29.20
C PRO A 360 -0.65 -25.79 28.34
N ALA A 361 -1.10 -25.43 27.13
CA ALA A 361 -0.37 -24.51 26.26
C ALA A 361 -0.12 -23.17 26.97
N ALA A 362 1.06 -22.59 26.73
CA ALA A 362 1.40 -21.25 27.18
C ALA A 362 1.34 -20.28 25.99
N PHE A 363 0.65 -19.15 26.17
CA PHE A 363 0.59 -18.08 25.17
C PHE A 363 1.59 -16.95 25.50
N PRO A 364 2.25 -16.31 24.50
CA PRO A 364 2.15 -16.60 23.08
C PRO A 364 2.84 -17.92 22.68
N MET A 365 2.24 -18.62 21.72
CA MET A 365 2.73 -19.88 21.16
C MET A 365 3.06 -19.68 19.68
N LYS A 366 4.27 -20.01 19.27
CA LYS A 366 4.67 -19.95 17.85
C LYS A 366 4.32 -21.26 17.16
N ARG A 367 3.50 -21.20 16.12
CA ARG A 367 2.91 -22.35 15.42
C ARG A 367 3.94 -23.37 14.95
N GLN A 368 5.11 -22.91 14.48
CA GLN A 368 6.17 -23.75 13.93
C GLN A 368 7.14 -24.31 14.99
N GLU A 369 7.07 -23.86 16.25
CA GLU A 369 7.92 -24.39 17.32
C GLU A 369 7.25 -25.61 17.94
N ASN A 370 7.93 -26.75 18.09
CA ASN A 370 7.34 -28.00 18.60
C ASN A 370 6.20 -28.52 17.68
N PRO A 371 6.54 -29.01 16.46
CA PRO A 371 5.55 -29.41 15.45
C PRO A 371 4.53 -30.46 15.94
N TYR A 372 4.94 -31.41 16.77
CA TYR A 372 4.09 -32.48 17.28
C TYR A 372 3.10 -31.95 18.32
N LYS A 373 3.58 -31.27 19.36
CA LYS A 373 2.72 -30.69 20.40
C LYS A 373 1.77 -29.65 19.84
N ASN A 374 2.25 -28.79 18.94
CA ASN A 374 1.40 -27.75 18.35
C ASN A 374 0.33 -28.31 17.43
N ALA A 375 0.58 -29.42 16.73
CA ALA A 375 -0.46 -30.10 15.97
C ALA A 375 -1.58 -30.63 16.88
N LEU A 376 -1.23 -31.17 18.05
CA LEU A 376 -2.18 -31.64 19.04
C LEU A 376 -2.91 -30.50 19.78
N TYR A 377 -2.23 -29.38 20.08
CA TYR A 377 -2.90 -28.18 20.59
C TYR A 377 -3.85 -27.60 19.56
N ASN A 378 -3.43 -27.51 18.29
CA ASN A 378 -4.30 -27.08 17.20
C ASN A 378 -5.52 -27.98 17.14
N PHE A 379 -5.34 -29.30 17.15
CA PHE A 379 -6.42 -30.28 17.21
C PHE A 379 -7.37 -29.98 18.38
N GLN A 380 -6.86 -29.77 19.59
CA GLN A 380 -7.67 -29.45 20.78
C GLN A 380 -8.48 -28.14 20.61
N PHE A 381 -7.87 -27.10 20.02
CA PHE A 381 -8.52 -25.81 19.78
C PHE A 381 -9.52 -25.84 18.63
N SER A 382 -9.29 -26.69 17.63
CA SER A 382 -10.06 -26.75 16.40
C SER A 382 -11.09 -27.87 16.38
N HIS A 383 -11.32 -28.58 17.49
CA HIS A 383 -12.26 -29.71 17.54
C HIS A 383 -13.34 -29.62 18.63
N PHE A 384 -13.80 -28.42 18.99
CA PHE A 384 -14.93 -28.29 19.91
C PHE A 384 -16.24 -27.91 19.21
N THR A 385 -17.37 -28.17 19.88
CA THR A 385 -18.72 -27.86 19.36
C THR A 385 -19.51 -27.04 20.37
N LEU A 386 -20.73 -26.66 20.01
CA LEU A 386 -21.71 -26.13 20.97
C LEU A 386 -22.62 -27.22 21.57
N ASP A 387 -22.24 -28.50 21.52
CA ASP A 387 -23.04 -29.58 22.09
C ASP A 387 -23.01 -29.61 23.61
N GLU A 388 -24.04 -30.24 24.20
CA GLU A 388 -24.31 -30.16 25.64
C GLU A 388 -23.26 -30.82 26.55
N ASP A 389 -22.43 -31.69 25.99
CA ASP A 389 -21.46 -32.51 26.72
C ASP A 389 -20.07 -31.87 26.89
N ASN A 390 -19.86 -30.66 26.36
CA ASN A 390 -18.59 -29.96 26.47
C ASN A 390 -18.28 -29.56 27.93
N THR A 391 -17.00 -29.60 28.29
CA THR A 391 -16.50 -29.15 29.60
C THR A 391 -15.80 -27.80 29.47
N LYS A 392 -15.58 -27.11 30.58
CA LYS A 392 -14.85 -25.84 30.58
C LYS A 392 -13.41 -26.09 30.09
N SER A 393 -13.00 -25.37 29.05
CA SER A 393 -11.63 -25.35 28.56
C SER A 393 -10.69 -24.77 29.62
N LEU A 394 -9.48 -25.32 29.73
CA LEU A 394 -8.43 -24.81 30.60
C LEU A 394 -7.99 -23.39 30.21
N TYR A 395 -8.23 -23.00 28.95
CA TYR A 395 -7.84 -21.71 28.39
C TYR A 395 -8.94 -20.65 28.52
N ALA A 396 -10.16 -21.02 28.95
CA ALA A 396 -11.30 -20.11 29.02
C ALA A 396 -11.07 -18.93 30.00
N ASP A 397 -10.37 -19.16 31.10
CA ASP A 397 -10.05 -18.11 32.08
C ASP A 397 -8.93 -17.18 31.61
N ASP A 398 -8.07 -17.67 30.70
CA ASP A 398 -7.06 -16.84 30.03
C ASP A 398 -7.73 -15.96 28.98
N PHE A 399 -8.48 -16.55 28.04
CA PHE A 399 -9.30 -15.83 27.07
C PHE A 399 -10.52 -16.68 26.67
N PRO A 400 -11.75 -16.11 26.60
CA PRO A 400 -12.10 -14.69 26.75
C PRO A 400 -11.94 -14.11 28.17
N GLY A 401 -11.87 -14.95 29.20
CA GLY A 401 -11.57 -14.52 30.56
C GLY A 401 -12.51 -15.10 31.62
N LYS A 402 -12.12 -14.89 32.88
CA LYS A 402 -12.85 -15.44 34.03
C LYS A 402 -14.23 -14.79 34.21
N VAL A 403 -15.23 -15.64 34.43
CA VAL A 403 -16.59 -15.26 34.86
C VAL A 403 -16.65 -15.19 36.40
N ALA A 404 -17.34 -14.20 36.96
CA ALA A 404 -17.48 -14.04 38.40
C ALA A 404 -18.20 -15.25 39.06
N GLU A 405 -17.72 -15.69 40.22
CA GLU A 405 -18.23 -16.91 40.89
C GLU A 405 -19.66 -16.75 41.42
N ASP A 406 -20.06 -15.52 41.75
CA ASP A 406 -21.38 -15.14 42.22
C ASP A 406 -22.27 -14.55 41.12
N ALA A 407 -21.83 -14.65 39.85
CA ALA A 407 -22.58 -14.14 38.71
C ALA A 407 -23.98 -14.76 38.66
N LYS A 408 -24.99 -13.88 38.55
CA LYS A 408 -26.40 -14.30 38.56
C LYS A 408 -26.76 -15.03 37.27
N VAL A 409 -27.22 -16.27 37.41
CA VAL A 409 -27.83 -17.04 36.32
C VAL A 409 -29.24 -16.52 36.02
N ILE A 410 -29.49 -16.23 34.75
CA ILE A 410 -30.75 -15.78 34.18
C ILE A 410 -31.49 -16.98 33.60
N ASN A 411 -32.77 -17.10 33.95
CA ASN A 411 -33.66 -18.14 33.46
C ASN A 411 -34.91 -17.52 32.85
N GLY A 412 -35.27 -17.97 31.65
CA GLY A 412 -36.49 -17.57 30.96
C GLY A 412 -36.49 -16.14 30.41
N ARG A 413 -35.33 -15.57 30.06
CA ARG A 413 -35.27 -14.27 29.38
C ARG A 413 -35.78 -14.44 27.95
N GLU A 414 -36.83 -13.70 27.59
CA GLU A 414 -37.30 -13.64 26.20
C GLU A 414 -36.48 -12.62 25.42
N ILE A 415 -35.94 -13.04 24.27
CA ILE A 415 -35.26 -12.20 23.28
C ILE A 415 -36.12 -12.20 22.03
N GLU A 416 -36.44 -11.01 21.53
CA GLU A 416 -37.13 -10.82 20.26
C GLU A 416 -36.11 -10.89 19.13
N VAL A 417 -36.36 -11.77 18.16
CA VAL A 417 -35.51 -11.97 16.97
C VAL A 417 -36.30 -11.48 15.76
N ASP A 418 -35.74 -10.48 15.10
CA ASP A 418 -36.34 -9.87 13.91
C ASP A 418 -35.76 -10.48 12.63
N PHE A 419 -36.63 -11.06 11.81
CA PHE A 419 -36.30 -11.61 10.51
C PHE A 419 -36.48 -10.58 9.38
N ASP A 420 -37.02 -9.40 9.66
CA ASP A 420 -37.20 -8.34 8.66
C ASP A 420 -35.91 -7.52 8.46
N PHE A 421 -35.00 -8.08 7.66
CA PHE A 421 -33.77 -7.43 7.21
C PHE A 421 -33.60 -7.57 5.68
N PRO A 422 -32.86 -6.68 5.00
CA PRO A 422 -32.75 -6.73 3.54
C PRO A 422 -31.94 -7.95 3.06
N ASP A 423 -32.40 -8.62 1.99
CA ASP A 423 -31.73 -9.79 1.36
C ASP A 423 -30.63 -9.39 0.35
N THR A 424 -30.59 -8.11 -0.02
CA THR A 424 -29.74 -7.56 -1.07
C THR A 424 -28.97 -6.36 -0.52
N MET A 425 -27.84 -6.58 0.12
CA MET A 425 -27.03 -5.48 0.65
C MET A 425 -26.15 -4.93 -0.48
N TYR A 426 -26.56 -3.78 -1.01
CA TYR A 426 -25.89 -3.00 -2.07
C TYR A 426 -24.67 -2.20 -1.55
N THR A 427 -24.38 -2.30 -0.26
CA THR A 427 -23.12 -1.88 0.38
C THR A 427 -22.26 -3.13 0.59
N ARG A 428 -20.94 -3.03 0.37
CA ARG A 428 -20.02 -4.19 0.29
C ARG A 428 -20.01 -5.10 1.54
N ALA A 429 -20.49 -4.66 2.69
CA ALA A 429 -19.97 -5.18 3.95
C ALA A 429 -20.97 -5.81 4.91
N LEU A 430 -22.27 -5.57 4.75
CA LEU A 430 -23.21 -6.24 5.63
C LEU A 430 -23.65 -7.60 5.07
N PRO A 431 -23.53 -8.66 5.87
CA PRO A 431 -23.85 -10.01 5.41
C PRO A 431 -25.37 -10.20 5.33
N ASN A 432 -25.85 -11.21 4.59
CA ASN A 432 -27.27 -11.62 4.61
C ASN A 432 -27.67 -12.30 5.94
N LYS A 433 -27.24 -11.76 7.08
CA LYS A 433 -27.55 -12.21 8.45
C LYS A 433 -27.62 -11.00 9.38
N ASN A 434 -28.49 -11.08 10.39
CA ASN A 434 -28.65 -10.03 11.40
C ASN A 434 -28.16 -10.54 12.76
N TRP A 435 -27.26 -9.83 13.43
CA TRP A 435 -26.88 -10.22 14.79
C TRP A 435 -27.84 -9.59 15.80
N ILE A 436 -28.54 -10.43 16.56
CA ILE A 436 -29.39 -9.97 17.67
C ILE A 436 -28.65 -10.19 18.98
N SER A 437 -28.15 -9.09 19.56
CA SER A 437 -27.57 -9.05 20.89
C SER A 437 -28.58 -9.46 21.95
N THR A 438 -28.17 -10.36 22.85
CA THR A 438 -29.03 -10.84 23.94
C THR A 438 -28.75 -10.15 25.28
N GLY A 439 -27.59 -9.50 25.41
CA GLY A 439 -27.04 -9.03 26.69
C GLY A 439 -26.71 -10.18 27.67
N LEU A 440 -26.66 -11.42 27.18
CA LEU A 440 -26.38 -12.62 27.97
C LEU A 440 -25.04 -13.23 27.56
N TYR A 441 -24.39 -13.88 28.53
CA TYR A 441 -23.12 -14.55 28.39
C TYR A 441 -23.25 -16.04 28.76
N ALA A 442 -22.74 -16.93 27.92
CA ALA A 442 -22.63 -18.35 28.23
C ALA A 442 -21.41 -18.58 29.14
N ALA A 443 -21.63 -19.08 30.36
CA ALA A 443 -20.51 -19.46 31.22
C ALA A 443 -19.75 -20.66 30.63
N PRO A 444 -18.40 -20.66 30.68
CA PRO A 444 -17.60 -21.74 30.12
C PRO A 444 -18.00 -23.12 30.67
N GLY A 445 -18.28 -24.08 29.79
CA GLY A 445 -18.65 -25.45 30.15
C GLY A 445 -20.03 -25.60 30.80
N LYS A 446 -20.90 -24.57 30.74
CA LYS A 446 -22.27 -24.63 31.27
C LYS A 446 -23.29 -24.66 30.14
N VAL A 447 -24.34 -25.44 30.35
CA VAL A 447 -25.45 -25.57 29.41
C VAL A 447 -26.35 -24.34 29.47
N VAL A 448 -26.63 -23.78 28.29
CA VAL A 448 -27.66 -22.77 28.02
C VAL A 448 -28.79 -23.44 27.25
N GLU A 449 -30.03 -23.22 27.69
CA GLU A 449 -31.23 -23.71 27.02
C GLU A 449 -31.88 -22.59 26.21
N LEU A 450 -32.13 -22.84 24.92
CA LEU A 450 -32.85 -21.95 24.02
C LEU A 450 -34.16 -22.61 23.58
N GLU A 451 -35.28 -22.09 24.07
CA GLU A 451 -36.62 -22.51 23.70
C GLU A 451 -37.07 -21.69 22.48
N VAL A 452 -37.04 -22.32 21.30
CA VAL A 452 -37.39 -21.74 20.00
C VAL A 452 -38.85 -22.07 19.67
N PRO A 453 -39.69 -21.08 19.31
CA PRO A 453 -41.08 -21.31 18.96
C PRO A 453 -41.28 -22.29 17.79
N SER A 454 -42.42 -22.98 17.78
CA SER A 454 -42.81 -23.83 16.65
C SER A 454 -42.96 -23.03 15.36
N GLY A 455 -42.49 -23.58 14.24
CA GLY A 455 -42.55 -22.91 12.93
C GLY A 455 -41.45 -21.87 12.68
N THR A 456 -40.51 -21.69 13.61
CA THR A 456 -39.27 -20.93 13.37
C THR A 456 -38.26 -21.81 12.63
N GLU A 457 -37.75 -21.31 11.51
CA GLU A 457 -36.71 -21.94 10.69
C GLU A 457 -35.58 -20.93 10.44
N ASN A 458 -34.41 -21.40 10.00
CA ASN A 458 -33.26 -20.55 9.64
C ASN A 458 -32.78 -19.63 10.79
N LEU A 459 -32.81 -20.14 12.02
CA LEU A 459 -32.28 -19.46 13.20
C LEU A 459 -31.01 -20.16 13.70
N THR A 460 -30.02 -19.37 14.11
CA THR A 460 -28.74 -19.85 14.61
C THR A 460 -28.41 -19.16 15.92
N VAL A 461 -27.76 -19.87 16.84
CA VAL A 461 -27.08 -19.26 17.99
C VAL A 461 -25.58 -19.17 17.71
N GLN A 462 -24.99 -18.06 18.11
CA GLN A 462 -23.54 -17.88 18.21
C GLN A 462 -23.16 -17.67 19.66
N ILE A 463 -22.05 -18.28 20.09
CA ILE A 463 -21.43 -17.99 21.38
C ILE A 463 -20.00 -17.48 21.15
N GLY A 464 -19.74 -16.27 21.63
CA GLY A 464 -18.50 -15.52 21.44
C GLY A 464 -18.62 -14.45 20.35
N SER A 465 -17.95 -13.30 20.54
CA SER A 465 -18.01 -12.16 19.62
C SER A 465 -16.81 -12.07 18.66
N HIS A 466 -15.71 -12.73 19.02
CA HIS A 466 -14.39 -12.64 18.39
C HIS A 466 -14.27 -13.49 17.11
N ASP A 467 -14.92 -13.08 16.00
CA ASP A 467 -15.11 -13.90 14.78
C ASP A 467 -13.81 -14.21 13.99
N ASP A 468 -12.65 -13.84 14.53
CA ASP A 468 -11.35 -14.10 13.94
C ASP A 468 -10.78 -15.48 14.25
N ASP A 469 -10.63 -16.25 13.17
CA ASP A 469 -9.83 -17.46 13.06
C ASP A 469 -8.33 -17.17 12.95
N LEU A 470 -7.58 -17.49 13.99
CA LEU A 470 -6.14 -17.26 14.05
C LEU A 470 -5.30 -18.46 13.59
N SER A 471 -5.91 -19.58 13.18
CA SER A 471 -5.22 -20.85 12.86
C SER A 471 -4.08 -20.69 11.85
N GLY A 472 -4.23 -19.77 10.88
CA GLY A 472 -3.21 -19.48 9.87
C GLY A 472 -2.05 -18.58 10.32
N LEU A 473 -2.09 -18.02 11.53
CA LEU A 473 -1.03 -17.14 12.02
C LEU A 473 0.18 -17.93 12.53
N GLY A 474 1.39 -17.37 12.30
CA GLY A 474 2.64 -17.97 12.79
C GLY A 474 2.82 -17.93 14.31
N GLU A 475 2.05 -17.09 15.01
CA GLU A 475 2.03 -16.99 16.48
C GLU A 475 0.58 -16.79 16.98
N TRP A 476 0.19 -17.53 18.02
CA TRP A 476 -1.09 -17.41 18.69
C TRP A 476 -0.91 -16.84 20.10
N LYS A 477 -1.66 -15.81 20.46
CA LYS A 477 -1.68 -15.12 21.77
C LYS A 477 -2.89 -15.53 22.62
N ARG A 478 -3.78 -16.33 22.04
CA ARG A 478 -4.96 -16.98 22.65
C ARG A 478 -5.26 -18.25 21.85
N ALA A 479 -6.20 -19.07 22.33
CA ALA A 479 -6.73 -20.16 21.50
C ALA A 479 -7.24 -19.58 20.16
N PRO A 480 -6.89 -20.18 19.00
CA PRO A 480 -7.11 -19.59 17.69
C PRO A 480 -8.60 -19.46 17.33
N LEU A 481 -9.43 -20.33 17.89
CA LEU A 481 -10.88 -20.36 17.70
C LEU A 481 -11.59 -20.34 19.05
N VAL A 482 -12.47 -19.36 19.24
CA VAL A 482 -13.26 -19.19 20.47
C VAL A 482 -14.73 -18.84 20.19
N VAL A 483 -15.13 -18.83 18.91
CA VAL A 483 -16.49 -18.48 18.46
C VAL A 483 -17.06 -19.62 17.65
N HIS A 484 -18.22 -20.12 18.07
CA HIS A 484 -18.90 -21.24 17.41
C HIS A 484 -20.37 -20.92 17.23
N HIS A 485 -20.96 -21.61 16.25
CA HIS A 485 -22.35 -21.46 15.88
C HIS A 485 -23.08 -22.79 15.90
N LYS A 486 -24.38 -22.75 16.16
CA LYS A 486 -25.25 -23.92 16.05
C LYS A 486 -26.61 -23.53 15.49
N LYS A 487 -27.03 -24.21 14.43
CA LYS A 487 -28.42 -24.09 13.94
C LYS A 487 -29.36 -24.52 15.05
N LEU A 488 -30.41 -23.73 15.26
CA LEU A 488 -31.44 -24.04 16.24
C LEU A 488 -32.63 -24.71 15.56
N ASP A 489 -33.09 -25.81 16.16
CA ASP A 489 -34.35 -26.45 15.81
C ASP A 489 -35.49 -25.84 16.62
N GLN A 490 -36.73 -26.05 16.18
CA GLN A 490 -37.90 -25.71 16.99
C GLN A 490 -37.94 -26.54 18.29
N GLY A 491 -38.39 -25.93 19.39
CA GLY A 491 -38.38 -26.55 20.72
C GLY A 491 -37.14 -26.19 21.54
N ILE A 492 -36.76 -27.07 22.47
CA ILE A 492 -35.64 -26.82 23.39
C ILE A 492 -34.34 -27.26 22.73
N ASN A 493 -33.42 -26.31 22.56
CA ASN A 493 -32.05 -26.55 22.15
C ASN A 493 -31.13 -26.39 23.36
N ARG A 494 -30.19 -27.31 23.53
CA ARG A 494 -29.21 -27.25 24.62
C ARG A 494 -27.84 -27.03 24.00
N VAL A 495 -27.17 -25.96 24.43
CA VAL A 495 -25.86 -25.57 23.92
C VAL A 495 -24.88 -25.30 25.06
N ASN A 496 -23.60 -25.55 24.82
CA ASN A 496 -22.53 -25.32 25.80
C ASN A 496 -21.25 -24.94 25.05
N SER A 497 -20.60 -23.86 25.46
CA SER A 497 -19.30 -23.45 24.92
C SER A 497 -18.19 -23.74 25.94
N PRO A 498 -17.10 -24.43 25.56
CA PRO A 498 -15.98 -24.68 26.46
C PRO A 498 -15.24 -23.39 26.86
N TYR A 499 -15.27 -22.35 26.01
CA TYR A 499 -14.67 -21.03 26.28
C TYR A 499 -15.66 -20.03 26.88
N GLY A 500 -16.96 -20.28 26.75
CA GLY A 500 -17.99 -19.28 27.04
C GLY A 500 -18.02 -18.16 25.99
N GLY A 501 -18.80 -17.11 26.24
CA GLY A 501 -18.87 -15.95 25.34
C GLY A 501 -20.22 -15.25 25.35
N MET A 502 -20.29 -14.06 24.75
CA MET A 502 -21.56 -13.36 24.49
C MET A 502 -22.46 -14.22 23.59
N ILE A 503 -23.76 -14.23 23.86
CA ILE A 503 -24.74 -15.02 23.12
C ILE A 503 -25.44 -14.12 22.10
N TYR A 504 -25.44 -14.52 20.83
CA TYR A 504 -26.18 -13.86 19.75
C TYR A 504 -27.17 -14.82 19.11
N LEU A 505 -28.35 -14.30 18.74
CA LEU A 505 -29.31 -15.00 17.90
C LEU A 505 -29.24 -14.41 16.50
N ILE A 506 -29.12 -15.27 15.49
CA ILE A 506 -28.85 -14.84 14.12
C ILE A 506 -29.90 -15.47 13.20
N PRO A 507 -30.90 -14.70 12.72
CA PRO A 507 -31.76 -15.13 11.65
C PRO A 507 -30.99 -15.07 10.33
N MET A 508 -31.06 -16.17 9.59
CA MET A 508 -30.15 -16.46 8.50
C MET A 508 -30.79 -16.31 7.13
N LYS A 509 -32.10 -16.09 7.12
CA LYS A 509 -32.86 -15.83 5.92
C LYS A 509 -33.88 -14.74 6.24
N PRO A 510 -33.89 -13.64 5.47
CA PRO A 510 -34.83 -12.57 5.71
C PRO A 510 -36.26 -13.03 5.43
N LYS A 511 -37.19 -12.50 6.22
CA LYS A 511 -38.61 -12.76 6.13
C LYS A 511 -39.37 -11.55 6.64
N GLU A 512 -39.99 -10.83 5.71
CA GLU A 512 -40.76 -9.61 5.98
C GLU A 512 -41.78 -9.82 7.11
N ASP A 513 -41.98 -8.77 7.91
CA ASP A 513 -42.97 -8.70 9.00
C ASP A 513 -42.95 -9.90 9.97
N THR A 514 -41.78 -10.53 10.16
CA THR A 514 -41.64 -11.73 11.00
C THR A 514 -40.74 -11.48 12.19
N GLN A 515 -41.32 -11.55 13.38
CA GLN A 515 -40.60 -11.53 14.65
C GLN A 515 -40.96 -12.75 15.48
N VAL A 516 -39.98 -13.32 16.17
CA VAL A 516 -40.18 -14.47 17.06
C VAL A 516 -39.52 -14.20 18.42
N LYS A 517 -40.06 -14.80 19.48
CA LYS A 517 -39.49 -14.68 20.83
C LYS A 517 -38.82 -15.99 21.22
N VAL A 518 -37.50 -15.94 21.39
CA VAL A 518 -36.70 -17.07 21.86
C VAL A 518 -36.45 -16.89 23.34
N LYS A 519 -36.71 -17.93 24.13
CA LYS A 519 -36.52 -17.88 25.57
C LYS A 519 -35.21 -18.56 25.96
N ILE A 520 -34.34 -17.84 26.66
CA ILE A 520 -33.00 -18.28 27.05
C ILE A 520 -32.93 -18.52 28.56
N SER A 521 -32.37 -19.66 28.96
CA SER A 521 -32.15 -20.03 30.36
C SER A 521 -30.75 -20.61 30.58
N GLY A 522 -30.19 -20.44 31.78
CA GLY A 522 -28.85 -20.94 32.13
C GLY A 522 -27.69 -20.02 31.77
N ALA A 523 -27.96 -18.85 31.19
CA ALA A 523 -26.94 -17.84 30.85
C ALA A 523 -26.72 -16.83 31.98
N ILE A 524 -25.67 -16.02 31.90
CA ILE A 524 -25.33 -14.96 32.87
C ILE A 524 -25.69 -13.60 32.28
N GLN A 525 -26.14 -12.67 33.11
CA GLN A 525 -26.30 -11.28 32.69
C GLN A 525 -24.91 -10.65 32.53
N ALA A 526 -24.53 -10.28 31.30
CA ALA A 526 -23.35 -9.46 31.05
C ALA A 526 -23.65 -7.99 31.39
N PRO A 527 -22.63 -7.16 31.70
CA PRO A 527 -22.80 -5.71 31.65
C PRO A 527 -23.27 -5.31 30.24
N TYR A 528 -24.49 -4.75 30.18
CA TYR A 528 -25.20 -4.52 28.93
C TYR A 528 -25.92 -3.17 28.97
N TYR A 529 -25.46 -2.25 28.14
CA TYR A 529 -26.11 -0.96 27.96
C TYR A 529 -26.87 -0.94 26.63
N GLU A 530 -28.15 -0.59 26.65
CA GLU A 530 -28.93 -0.33 25.46
C GLU A 530 -29.49 1.09 25.50
N LEU A 531 -29.12 1.89 24.50
CA LEU A 531 -29.50 3.30 24.40
C LEU A 531 -31.03 3.46 24.47
N GLY A 532 -31.49 4.30 25.39
CA GLY A 532 -32.91 4.56 25.60
C GLY A 532 -33.67 3.47 26.38
N LYS A 533 -33.04 2.34 26.72
CA LYS A 533 -33.65 1.26 27.52
C LYS A 533 -33.00 1.03 28.87
N THR A 534 -31.66 1.03 28.96
CA THR A 534 -30.95 0.84 30.23
C THR A 534 -31.00 2.12 31.06
N THR A 535 -31.44 2.01 32.32
CA THR A 535 -31.47 3.14 33.25
C THR A 535 -30.08 3.41 33.83
N LYS A 536 -29.84 4.65 34.31
CA LYS A 536 -28.57 5.00 34.96
C LYS A 536 -28.30 4.12 36.18
N GLU A 537 -29.32 3.83 36.99
CA GLU A 537 -29.17 2.99 38.17
C GLU A 537 -28.78 1.55 37.81
N GLU A 538 -29.34 0.99 36.74
CA GLU A 538 -28.96 -0.33 36.23
C GLU A 538 -27.51 -0.34 35.72
N TRP A 539 -27.11 0.69 34.97
CA TRP A 539 -25.74 0.83 34.47
C TRP A 539 -24.73 0.98 35.62
N ASP A 540 -24.97 1.91 36.55
CA ASP A 540 -24.13 2.14 37.73
C ASP A 540 -24.01 0.86 38.59
N GLN A 541 -25.02 -0.03 38.56
CA GLN A 541 -24.95 -1.34 39.23
C GLN A 541 -24.07 -2.33 38.45
N MET A 542 -24.20 -2.40 37.13
CA MET A 542 -23.39 -3.28 36.28
C MET A 542 -21.90 -2.93 36.36
N GLN A 543 -21.55 -1.65 36.38
CA GLN A 543 -20.16 -1.19 36.52
C GLN A 543 -19.51 -1.61 37.85
N LYS A 544 -20.30 -1.70 38.94
CA LYS A 544 -19.81 -2.10 40.27
C LYS A 544 -19.62 -3.60 40.43
N THR A 545 -20.20 -4.41 39.56
CA THR A 545 -20.20 -5.87 39.69
C THR A 545 -20.07 -6.49 38.31
N LEU A 546 -18.86 -6.42 37.76
CA LEU A 546 -18.51 -7.03 36.48
C LEU A 546 -18.63 -8.55 36.57
N SER A 547 -19.75 -9.08 36.07
CA SER A 547 -20.09 -10.51 36.14
C SER A 547 -19.37 -11.36 35.09
N THR A 548 -18.98 -10.75 33.97
CA THR A 548 -18.44 -11.41 32.76
C THR A 548 -17.19 -10.66 32.27
N PRO A 549 -16.31 -11.31 31.48
CA PRO A 549 -15.08 -10.68 30.99
C PRO A 549 -15.32 -9.58 29.94
N PHE A 550 -16.44 -9.63 29.23
CA PHE A 550 -16.83 -8.63 28.22
C PHE A 550 -18.17 -7.98 28.55
N ALA A 551 -18.26 -6.70 28.20
CA ALA A 551 -19.44 -5.86 28.25
C ALA A 551 -19.88 -5.51 26.82
N GLU A 552 -21.17 -5.19 26.66
CA GLU A 552 -21.73 -4.77 25.38
C GLU A 552 -22.52 -3.48 25.52
N LEU A 553 -22.26 -2.52 24.64
CA LEU A 553 -22.99 -1.26 24.55
C LEU A 553 -23.64 -1.17 23.17
N LYS A 554 -24.96 -1.00 23.15
CA LYS A 554 -25.79 -1.10 21.96
C LYS A 554 -26.61 0.18 21.73
N SER A 555 -26.69 0.58 20.47
CA SER A 555 -27.70 1.51 19.95
C SER A 555 -28.54 0.81 18.85
N ASP A 556 -29.21 1.57 17.99
CA ASP A 556 -29.86 1.02 16.79
C ASP A 556 -28.91 0.96 15.58
N ARG A 557 -27.73 1.60 15.66
CA ARG A 557 -26.77 1.71 14.54
C ARG A 557 -25.41 1.09 14.83
N ILE A 558 -25.02 0.94 16.09
CA ILE A 558 -23.73 0.38 16.47
C ILE A 558 -23.82 -0.47 17.73
N ASN A 559 -22.96 -1.48 17.79
CA ASN A 559 -22.71 -2.32 18.95
C ASN A 559 -21.21 -2.36 19.24
N LEU A 560 -20.85 -2.05 20.49
CA LEU A 560 -19.48 -2.10 20.98
C LEU A 560 -19.35 -3.27 21.93
N VAL A 561 -18.40 -4.17 21.68
CA VAL A 561 -18.04 -5.26 22.58
C VAL A 561 -16.62 -5.01 23.07
N VAL A 562 -16.50 -4.70 24.36
CA VAL A 562 -15.24 -4.30 25.01
C VAL A 562 -14.99 -5.14 26.25
N PRO A 563 -13.74 -5.27 26.73
CA PRO A 563 -13.48 -5.93 28.00
C PRO A 563 -14.25 -5.19 29.11
N SER A 564 -14.93 -5.92 30.00
CA SER A 564 -15.76 -5.33 31.04
C SER A 564 -15.02 -4.34 31.94
N LYS A 565 -13.70 -4.47 32.05
CA LYS A 565 -12.88 -3.53 32.82
C LYS A 565 -12.90 -2.11 32.23
N VAL A 566 -13.03 -1.98 30.91
CA VAL A 566 -13.05 -0.68 30.21
C VAL A 566 -14.27 0.15 30.59
N ILE A 567 -15.38 -0.49 30.99
CA ILE A 567 -16.59 0.23 31.38
C ILE A 567 -16.60 0.66 32.85
N GLU A 568 -15.62 0.31 33.69
CA GLU A 568 -15.62 0.64 35.13
C GLU A 568 -15.76 2.15 35.37
N ASP A 569 -15.09 2.95 34.53
CA ASP A 569 -15.03 4.41 34.63
C ASP A 569 -15.91 5.14 33.59
N LEU A 570 -16.74 4.42 32.82
CA LEU A 570 -17.59 5.01 31.78
C LEU A 570 -18.86 5.67 32.35
N GLU A 571 -18.76 6.95 32.73
CA GLU A 571 -19.86 7.65 33.41
C GLU A 571 -21.10 7.94 32.53
N ASN A 572 -20.89 8.23 31.24
CA ASN A 572 -21.95 8.68 30.33
C ASN A 572 -22.06 7.81 29.05
N PRO A 573 -22.56 6.57 29.16
CA PRO A 573 -22.76 5.71 27.99
C PRO A 573 -23.84 6.25 27.03
N GLU A 574 -24.74 7.13 27.48
CA GLU A 574 -25.76 7.74 26.61
C GLU A 574 -25.14 8.67 25.58
N GLU A 575 -24.23 9.54 26.01
CA GLU A 575 -23.48 10.43 25.12
C GLU A 575 -22.59 9.63 24.17
N LEU A 576 -21.87 8.63 24.68
CA LEU A 576 -21.05 7.74 23.85
C LEU A 576 -21.83 7.10 22.71
N MET A 577 -22.95 6.44 23.02
CA MET A 577 -23.72 5.75 21.99
C MET A 577 -24.39 6.71 21.01
N LYS A 578 -24.79 7.91 21.44
CA LYS A 578 -25.30 8.95 20.54
C LYS A 578 -24.22 9.52 19.62
N THR A 579 -22.99 9.67 20.11
CA THR A 579 -21.85 10.09 19.29
C THR A 579 -21.59 9.08 18.18
N TRP A 580 -21.57 7.80 18.50
CA TRP A 580 -21.45 6.75 17.48
C TRP A 580 -22.63 6.71 16.50
N ASP A 581 -23.88 6.84 16.98
CA ASP A 581 -25.04 6.95 16.09
C ASP A 581 -24.90 8.13 15.13
N SER A 582 -24.41 9.28 15.62
CA SER A 582 -24.15 10.46 14.79
C SER A 582 -23.08 10.20 13.74
N ILE A 583 -22.02 9.45 14.07
CA ILE A 583 -21.00 9.06 13.10
C ILE A 583 -21.67 8.24 11.98
N VAL A 584 -22.38 7.16 12.31
CA VAL A 584 -23.06 6.32 11.30
C VAL A 584 -24.06 7.13 10.45
N LEU A 585 -24.77 8.09 11.04
CA LEU A 585 -25.68 8.97 10.30
C LEU A 585 -24.97 9.88 9.29
N HIS A 586 -23.77 10.36 9.59
CA HIS A 586 -22.96 11.10 8.63
C HIS A 586 -22.45 10.20 7.49
N TYR A 587 -22.15 8.92 7.75
CA TYR A 587 -21.86 7.97 6.67
C TYR A 587 -23.07 7.75 5.76
N ASP A 588 -24.25 7.53 6.34
CA ASP A 588 -25.50 7.43 5.58
C ASP A 588 -25.70 8.66 4.69
N GLU A 589 -25.52 9.87 5.25
CA GLU A 589 -25.65 11.13 4.53
C GLU A 589 -24.69 11.20 3.33
N LEU A 590 -23.38 11.00 3.56
CA LEU A 590 -22.38 11.05 2.50
C LEU A 590 -22.64 9.99 1.43
N ALA A 591 -23.03 8.77 1.85
CA ALA A 591 -23.37 7.70 0.94
C ALA A 591 -24.71 7.95 0.22
N GLY A 592 -25.50 8.96 0.58
CA GLY A 592 -26.81 9.25 -0.01
C GLY A 592 -27.93 8.32 0.44
N LEU A 593 -27.78 7.68 1.59
CA LEU A 593 -28.75 6.78 2.22
C LEU A 593 -29.64 7.53 3.21
N SER A 594 -30.90 7.09 3.34
CA SER A 594 -31.80 7.56 4.40
C SER A 594 -32.92 6.55 4.65
N PRO A 595 -33.42 6.40 5.89
CA PRO A 595 -34.53 5.48 6.18
C PRO A 595 -35.81 5.74 5.37
N ASP A 596 -36.00 6.99 4.90
CA ASP A 596 -37.19 7.44 4.18
C ASP A 596 -37.11 7.23 2.66
N LYS A 597 -35.91 6.92 2.13
CA LYS A 597 -35.72 6.63 0.70
C LYS A 597 -36.19 5.20 0.36
N ALA A 598 -36.62 5.02 -0.88
CA ALA A 598 -36.88 3.68 -1.42
C ALA A 598 -35.56 2.96 -1.72
N MET A 599 -35.62 1.63 -1.82
CA MET A 599 -34.50 0.83 -2.34
C MET A 599 -34.13 1.33 -3.76
N PRO A 600 -32.84 1.38 -4.13
CA PRO A 600 -31.67 0.90 -3.38
C PRO A 600 -31.02 1.94 -2.45
N ASN A 601 -31.62 3.12 -2.23
CA ASN A 601 -31.01 4.21 -1.45
C ASN A 601 -31.52 4.30 0.00
N LYS A 602 -32.15 3.24 0.51
CA LYS A 602 -32.66 3.20 1.88
C LYS A 602 -31.49 3.00 2.86
N ALA A 603 -31.47 3.65 4.01
CA ALA A 603 -30.52 3.27 5.06
C ALA A 603 -30.98 1.96 5.72
N HIS A 604 -30.09 0.98 5.90
CA HIS A 604 -30.43 -0.22 6.65
C HIS A 604 -30.49 0.07 8.15
N ARG A 605 -31.12 -0.84 8.90
CA ARG A 605 -31.26 -0.75 10.36
C ARG A 605 -30.37 -1.74 11.12
N LEU A 606 -29.54 -2.49 10.40
CA LEU A 606 -28.59 -3.41 11.03
C LEU A 606 -27.48 -2.59 11.70
N PRO A 607 -27.16 -2.86 12.98
CA PRO A 607 -26.08 -2.16 13.66
C PRO A 607 -24.72 -2.71 13.24
N TYR A 608 -23.72 -1.84 13.07
CA TYR A 608 -22.32 -2.25 12.91
C TYR A 608 -21.75 -2.75 14.25
N TYR A 609 -20.77 -3.65 14.21
CA TYR A 609 -20.17 -4.21 15.43
C TYR A 609 -18.69 -3.86 15.49
N TYR A 610 -18.23 -3.28 16.60
CA TYR A 610 -16.81 -3.21 16.95
C TYR A 610 -16.54 -4.22 18.07
N VAL A 611 -15.61 -5.14 17.84
CA VAL A 611 -15.26 -6.20 18.79
C VAL A 611 -13.77 -6.18 19.08
N THR A 612 -13.42 -5.90 20.33
CA THR A 612 -12.03 -5.94 20.78
C THR A 612 -11.57 -7.38 21.01
N ASP A 613 -10.36 -7.71 20.60
CA ASP A 613 -9.72 -9.01 20.80
C ASP A 613 -8.28 -8.82 21.29
N ARG A 614 -7.76 -9.78 22.05
CA ARG A 614 -6.33 -9.85 22.36
C ARG A 614 -5.47 -9.96 21.10
N GLN A 615 -5.97 -10.68 20.09
CA GLN A 615 -5.29 -10.85 18.81
C GLN A 615 -6.29 -10.97 17.68
N ILE A 616 -6.08 -10.17 16.64
CA ILE A 616 -6.80 -10.21 15.38
C ILE A 616 -5.91 -10.78 14.27
N LYS A 617 -6.49 -11.13 13.12
CA LYS A 617 -5.78 -11.73 11.97
C LYS A 617 -4.70 -10.85 11.36
N GLY A 618 -4.83 -9.53 11.44
CA GLY A 618 -3.87 -8.61 10.87
C GLY A 618 -4.17 -7.16 11.26
N GLY A 619 -3.12 -6.33 11.25
CA GLY A 619 -3.21 -4.93 11.60
C GLY A 619 -3.47 -4.68 13.10
N ALA A 620 -3.74 -3.42 13.43
CA ALA A 620 -4.29 -3.04 14.74
C ALA A 620 -5.83 -3.11 14.75
N MET A 621 -6.42 -3.04 13.55
CA MET A 621 -7.85 -3.05 13.26
C MET A 621 -8.07 -3.67 11.88
N HIS A 622 -9.26 -4.23 11.64
CA HIS A 622 -9.74 -4.45 10.27
C HIS A 622 -11.27 -4.45 10.21
N ALA A 623 -11.81 -4.01 9.08
CA ALA A 623 -13.23 -4.01 8.77
C ALA A 623 -13.83 -5.42 8.63
N GLY A 624 -15.16 -5.48 8.71
CA GLY A 624 -15.95 -6.70 8.68
C GLY A 624 -17.22 -6.57 9.50
N TYR A 625 -18.00 -7.65 9.51
CA TYR A 625 -19.15 -7.79 10.39
C TYR A 625 -18.92 -8.98 11.34
N PRO A 626 -18.14 -8.79 12.44
CA PRO A 626 -17.75 -7.50 13.06
C PRO A 626 -16.44 -6.86 12.56
N ILE A 627 -16.29 -5.56 12.84
CA ILE A 627 -15.03 -4.81 12.79
C ILE A 627 -14.21 -5.24 14.00
N MET A 628 -13.01 -5.75 13.76
CA MET A 628 -12.14 -6.33 14.78
C MET A 628 -11.01 -5.35 15.12
N LEU A 629 -10.65 -5.26 16.40
CA LEU A 629 -9.58 -4.40 16.87
C LEU A 629 -8.86 -4.99 18.07
N THR A 630 -7.59 -4.64 18.27
CA THR A 630 -6.82 -5.16 19.40
C THR A 630 -7.19 -4.50 20.73
N ASP A 631 -7.14 -5.24 21.84
CA ASP A 631 -7.57 -4.80 23.19
C ASP A 631 -6.96 -3.46 23.65
N ASN A 632 -5.76 -3.10 23.20
CA ASN A 632 -5.11 -1.83 23.54
C ASN A 632 -5.83 -0.60 22.98
N LEU A 633 -6.79 -0.77 22.06
CA LEU A 633 -7.64 0.28 21.51
C LEU A 633 -9.02 0.36 22.21
N ALA A 634 -9.32 -0.55 23.14
CA ALA A 634 -10.63 -0.64 23.77
C ALA A 634 -11.02 0.62 24.57
N GLU A 635 -10.07 1.23 25.28
CA GLU A 635 -10.30 2.48 26.03
C GLU A 635 -10.64 3.65 25.09
N GLN A 636 -9.99 3.71 23.92
CA GLN A 636 -10.26 4.74 22.91
C GLN A 636 -11.63 4.56 22.24
N LEU A 637 -12.12 3.32 22.12
CA LEU A 637 -13.42 2.99 21.52
C LEU A 637 -14.61 3.55 22.33
N VAL A 638 -14.40 3.78 23.63
CA VAL A 638 -15.42 4.31 24.55
C VAL A 638 -15.17 5.76 24.98
N ASP A 639 -14.16 6.42 24.40
CA ASP A 639 -13.77 7.79 24.74
C ASP A 639 -14.34 8.80 23.73
N VAL A 640 -15.38 9.54 24.12
CA VAL A 640 -16.05 10.53 23.26
C VAL A 640 -15.11 11.62 22.74
N ASP A 641 -14.16 12.08 23.56
CA ASP A 641 -13.21 13.12 23.13
C ASP A 641 -12.29 12.56 22.04
N TYR A 642 -11.81 11.33 22.21
CA TYR A 642 -11.02 10.65 21.19
C TYR A 642 -11.83 10.43 19.89
N LEU A 643 -13.05 9.92 20.02
CA LEU A 643 -13.96 9.63 18.91
C LEU A 643 -14.30 10.85 18.05
N THR A 644 -14.31 12.03 18.65
CA THR A 644 -14.69 13.28 17.96
C THR A 644 -13.48 14.08 17.50
N THR A 645 -12.25 13.72 17.90
CA THR A 645 -11.05 14.53 17.57
C THR A 645 -9.94 13.76 16.85
N LYS A 646 -9.80 12.45 17.06
CA LYS A 646 -8.59 11.68 16.67
C LYS A 646 -8.84 10.28 16.13
N ALA A 647 -10.09 9.84 16.05
CA ALA A 647 -10.44 8.44 15.77
C ALA A 647 -10.37 8.04 14.28
N TRP A 648 -9.35 8.53 13.55
CA TRP A 648 -9.18 8.25 12.12
C TRP A 648 -9.24 6.75 11.80
N GLY A 649 -8.53 5.92 12.57
CA GLY A 649 -8.56 4.46 12.36
C GLY A 649 -9.97 3.87 12.50
N PHE A 650 -10.78 4.35 13.43
CA PHE A 650 -12.14 3.85 13.61
C PHE A 650 -13.04 4.27 12.46
N TRP A 651 -12.94 5.52 12.03
CA TRP A 651 -13.66 6.03 10.87
C TRP A 651 -13.23 5.28 9.59
N HIS A 652 -11.93 5.01 9.43
CA HIS A 652 -11.38 4.26 8.31
C HIS A 652 -11.96 2.84 8.22
N GLU A 653 -11.99 2.09 9.31
CA GLU A 653 -12.57 0.74 9.28
C GLU A 653 -14.08 0.75 9.00
N LEU A 654 -14.81 1.75 9.50
CA LEU A 654 -16.23 1.90 9.16
C LEU A 654 -16.42 2.30 7.69
N GLY A 655 -15.47 3.03 7.10
CA GLY A 655 -15.50 3.40 5.67
C GLY A 655 -15.47 2.19 4.75
N HIS A 656 -14.68 1.18 5.08
CA HIS A 656 -14.70 -0.09 4.35
C HIS A 656 -16.08 -0.76 4.36
N GLU A 657 -16.90 -0.49 5.39
CA GLU A 657 -18.26 -1.03 5.45
C GLU A 657 -19.23 -0.40 4.43
N TYR A 658 -18.91 0.80 3.95
CA TYR A 658 -19.74 1.57 3.02
C TYR A 658 -19.23 1.55 1.58
N GLU A 659 -18.03 1.02 1.33
CA GLU A 659 -17.45 0.93 -0.01
C GLU A 659 -18.36 0.17 -0.99
N GLN A 660 -18.27 0.54 -2.28
CA GLN A 660 -19.02 -0.14 -3.34
C GLN A 660 -18.03 -0.70 -4.36
N ARG A 661 -18.05 -2.02 -4.54
CA ARG A 661 -17.15 -2.75 -5.46
C ARG A 661 -17.08 -2.16 -6.88
N PRO A 662 -18.15 -1.60 -7.48
CA PRO A 662 -18.13 -1.04 -8.82
C PRO A 662 -17.19 0.16 -9.04
N TRP A 663 -16.71 0.84 -8.00
CA TRP A 663 -15.73 1.92 -8.17
C TRP A 663 -14.57 1.83 -7.21
N LEU A 664 -14.35 0.62 -6.71
CA LEU A 664 -13.13 0.22 -6.04
C LEU A 664 -12.12 -0.26 -7.09
N PHE A 665 -11.20 0.62 -7.49
CA PHE A 665 -10.25 0.38 -8.58
C PHE A 665 -8.80 0.63 -8.16
N GLY A 666 -7.89 -0.07 -8.83
CA GLY A 666 -6.44 0.13 -8.81
C GLY A 666 -5.86 0.20 -7.39
N ASP A 667 -4.91 1.10 -7.23
CA ASP A 667 -4.21 1.37 -5.97
C ASP A 667 -5.06 2.18 -4.97
N ALA A 668 -6.32 2.51 -5.31
CA ALA A 668 -7.19 3.35 -4.49
C ALA A 668 -8.00 2.56 -3.43
N ASN A 669 -7.80 1.24 -3.29
CA ASN A 669 -8.58 0.41 -2.36
C ASN A 669 -8.48 0.90 -0.90
N GLU A 670 -7.28 1.24 -0.42
CA GLU A 670 -7.05 1.79 0.93
C GLU A 670 -7.23 3.32 1.00
N VAL A 671 -7.63 3.94 -0.11
CA VAL A 671 -7.76 5.40 -0.26
C VAL A 671 -9.22 5.82 -0.24
N LEU A 672 -10.09 5.12 -0.98
CA LEU A 672 -11.50 5.46 -1.12
C LEU A 672 -12.25 5.44 0.21
N THR A 673 -11.96 4.47 1.09
CA THR A 673 -12.49 4.45 2.45
C THR A 673 -12.24 5.77 3.22
N ASN A 674 -11.11 6.43 2.98
CA ASN A 674 -10.74 7.66 3.67
C ASN A 674 -11.52 8.90 3.20
N ILE A 675 -12.32 8.80 2.14
CA ILE A 675 -13.31 9.84 1.79
C ILE A 675 -14.29 10.02 2.97
N TYR A 676 -14.70 8.92 3.58
CA TYR A 676 -15.55 8.94 4.77
C TYR A 676 -14.80 9.52 5.97
N SER A 677 -13.56 9.08 6.22
CA SER A 677 -12.74 9.60 7.33
C SER A 677 -12.57 11.11 7.25
N LEU A 678 -12.30 11.66 6.05
CA LEU A 678 -12.24 13.11 5.82
C LEU A 678 -13.57 13.79 6.09
N TYR A 679 -14.68 13.21 5.62
CA TYR A 679 -16.01 13.78 5.85
C TYR A 679 -16.33 13.87 7.34
N ILE A 680 -16.12 12.79 8.09
CA ILE A 680 -16.38 12.75 9.54
C ILE A 680 -15.46 13.72 10.29
N GLN A 681 -14.19 13.80 9.90
CA GLN A 681 -13.25 14.77 10.44
C GLN A 681 -13.79 16.20 10.27
N GLU A 682 -14.32 16.54 9.10
CA GLU A 682 -14.93 17.84 8.82
C GLU A 682 -16.22 18.08 9.61
N GLN A 683 -17.09 17.08 9.76
CA GLN A 683 -18.34 17.21 10.54
C GLN A 683 -18.08 17.53 12.02
N PHE A 684 -16.96 17.05 12.57
CA PHE A 684 -16.53 17.41 13.93
C PHE A 684 -15.73 18.72 14.00
N GLY A 685 -15.48 19.39 12.87
CA GLY A 685 -14.75 20.66 12.79
C GLY A 685 -13.26 20.54 13.05
N ASN A 686 -12.68 19.35 12.86
CA ASN A 686 -11.26 19.11 13.05
C ASN A 686 -10.43 19.62 11.84
N PRO A 687 -9.17 20.02 12.04
CA PRO A 687 -8.25 20.26 10.94
C PRO A 687 -8.09 18.99 10.08
N SER A 688 -7.89 19.16 8.77
CA SER A 688 -7.72 18.04 7.86
C SER A 688 -6.43 17.28 8.15
N GLU A 689 -6.49 15.94 8.17
CA GLU A 689 -5.30 15.08 8.30
C GLU A 689 -4.31 15.27 7.15
N LEU A 690 -4.79 15.74 5.99
CA LEU A 690 -3.96 16.06 4.83
C LEU A 690 -3.01 17.25 5.06
N LEU A 691 -3.21 18.02 6.15
CA LEU A 691 -2.31 19.08 6.58
C LEU A 691 -1.19 18.59 7.51
N THR A 692 -1.19 17.31 7.90
CA THR A 692 -0.14 16.73 8.74
C THR A 692 1.19 16.73 8.01
N LYS A 693 2.22 17.33 8.65
CA LYS A 693 3.57 17.43 8.08
C LYS A 693 4.45 16.24 8.46
N THR A 694 5.09 15.68 7.46
CA THR A 694 6.11 14.61 7.57
C THR A 694 7.31 15.03 6.73
N ASP A 695 8.52 14.97 7.28
CA ASP A 695 9.74 15.45 6.63
C ASP A 695 9.66 16.91 6.15
N GLY A 696 8.91 17.74 6.89
CA GLY A 696 8.75 19.17 6.61
C GLY A 696 7.66 19.51 5.58
N LYS A 697 7.07 18.52 4.89
CA LYS A 697 6.00 18.70 3.91
C LYS A 697 4.67 18.09 4.38
N ASP A 698 3.55 18.74 4.08
CA ASP A 698 2.23 18.12 4.22
C ASP A 698 1.86 17.23 3.02
N TYR A 699 0.71 16.56 3.08
CA TYR A 699 0.29 15.62 2.04
C TYR A 699 -0.10 16.31 0.73
N PHE A 700 -0.59 17.55 0.77
CA PHE A 700 -0.84 18.34 -0.44
C PHE A 700 0.47 18.71 -1.12
N GLU A 701 1.47 19.16 -0.37
CA GLU A 701 2.80 19.52 -0.90
C GLU A 701 3.47 18.32 -1.58
N ARG A 702 3.41 17.13 -0.98
CA ARG A 702 3.93 15.90 -1.59
C ARG A 702 3.14 15.47 -2.83
N ALA A 703 1.81 15.58 -2.79
CA ALA A 703 0.97 15.37 -3.97
C ALA A 703 1.34 16.33 -5.10
N PHE A 704 1.61 17.61 -4.80
CA PHE A 704 2.04 18.58 -5.80
C PHE A 704 3.41 18.27 -6.38
N ASP A 705 4.38 17.83 -5.57
CA ASP A 705 5.67 17.34 -6.08
C ASP A 705 5.47 16.19 -7.09
N TYR A 706 4.59 15.25 -6.76
CA TYR A 706 4.23 14.15 -7.64
C TYR A 706 3.58 14.62 -8.96
N LEU A 707 2.58 15.50 -8.87
CA LEU A 707 1.88 16.02 -10.04
C LEU A 707 2.84 16.79 -10.96
N ASN A 708 3.78 17.53 -10.37
CA ASN A 708 4.78 18.31 -11.10
C ASN A 708 6.02 17.51 -11.53
N SER A 709 6.16 16.26 -11.11
CA SER A 709 7.26 15.39 -11.54
C SER A 709 7.22 15.15 -13.05
N GLU A 710 8.36 15.35 -13.71
CA GLU A 710 8.60 15.07 -15.14
C GLU A 710 8.90 13.59 -15.42
N ASN A 711 8.84 12.71 -14.40
CA ASN A 711 9.08 11.28 -14.60
C ASN A 711 8.03 10.68 -15.55
N PRO A 712 8.42 10.24 -16.77
CA PRO A 712 7.47 9.70 -17.75
C PRO A 712 6.91 8.33 -17.35
N GLY A 713 7.51 7.66 -16.37
CA GLY A 713 7.07 6.37 -15.86
C GLY A 713 6.21 6.44 -14.60
N LYS A 714 5.83 7.64 -14.13
CA LYS A 714 5.07 7.80 -12.88
C LYS A 714 3.69 7.15 -12.98
N LYS A 715 3.24 6.54 -11.89
CA LYS A 715 1.93 5.88 -11.75
C LYS A 715 1.20 6.42 -10.53
N TYR A 716 -0.12 6.35 -10.52
CA TYR A 716 -0.91 6.82 -9.38
C TYR A 716 -0.50 6.15 -8.05
N GLY A 717 -0.26 4.84 -8.08
CA GLY A 717 0.22 4.06 -6.93
C GLY A 717 1.66 4.32 -6.48
N ASP A 718 2.44 5.18 -7.15
CA ASP A 718 3.79 5.55 -6.68
C ASP A 718 3.71 6.45 -5.42
N ASN A 719 2.55 7.05 -5.16
CA ASN A 719 2.26 7.86 -3.98
C ASN A 719 1.82 7.02 -2.78
N GLY A 720 2.03 7.52 -1.56
CA GLY A 720 1.39 6.97 -0.36
C GLY A 720 -0.13 7.21 -0.36
N HIS A 721 -0.86 6.48 0.51
CA HIS A 721 -2.32 6.51 0.51
C HIS A 721 -2.91 7.90 0.79
N TYR A 722 -2.25 8.72 1.61
CA TYR A 722 -2.72 10.07 1.94
C TYR A 722 -2.42 11.07 0.81
N GLU A 723 -1.31 10.94 0.09
CA GLU A 723 -1.03 11.72 -1.12
C GLU A 723 -2.02 11.37 -2.24
N GLN A 724 -2.38 10.09 -2.38
CA GLN A 724 -3.44 9.65 -3.27
C GLN A 724 -4.81 10.22 -2.86
N LEU A 725 -5.10 10.30 -1.55
CA LEU A 725 -6.34 10.85 -1.02
C LEU A 725 -6.56 12.33 -1.39
N VAL A 726 -5.48 13.07 -1.67
CA VAL A 726 -5.54 14.48 -2.13
C VAL A 726 -6.38 14.61 -3.40
N LEU A 727 -6.35 13.64 -4.32
CA LEU A 727 -7.21 13.63 -5.52
C LEU A 727 -8.69 13.79 -5.13
N PHE A 728 -9.16 12.98 -4.19
CA PHE A 728 -10.55 12.99 -3.75
C PHE A 728 -10.88 14.25 -2.95
N SER A 729 -9.94 14.74 -2.13
CA SER A 729 -10.08 16.03 -1.46
C SER A 729 -10.19 17.19 -2.47
N GLN A 730 -9.48 17.15 -3.60
CA GLN A 730 -9.59 18.18 -4.63
C GLN A 730 -10.93 18.17 -5.34
N LEU A 731 -11.48 16.98 -5.62
CA LEU A 731 -12.84 16.85 -6.13
C LEU A 731 -13.86 17.41 -5.13
N GLN A 732 -13.68 17.14 -3.84
CA GLN A 732 -14.50 17.70 -2.77
C GLN A 732 -14.39 19.22 -2.68
N LEU A 733 -13.19 19.79 -2.74
CA LEU A 733 -12.96 21.23 -2.70
C LEU A 733 -13.55 21.95 -3.93
N ALA A 734 -13.52 21.31 -5.10
CA ALA A 734 -14.03 21.88 -6.33
C ALA A 734 -15.57 21.82 -6.44
N PHE A 735 -16.18 20.73 -5.98
CA PHE A 735 -17.59 20.41 -6.28
C PHE A 735 -18.47 20.15 -5.06
N GLY A 736 -17.88 20.10 -3.86
CA GLY A 736 -18.56 19.77 -2.61
C GLY A 736 -18.75 18.27 -2.38
N TRP A 737 -19.20 17.92 -1.17
CA TRP A 737 -19.48 16.55 -0.77
C TRP A 737 -20.65 15.90 -1.55
N ASP A 738 -21.57 16.72 -2.07
CA ASP A 738 -22.70 16.28 -2.90
C ASP A 738 -22.25 15.45 -4.13
N LEU A 739 -21.06 15.73 -4.69
CA LEU A 739 -20.49 14.93 -5.77
C LEU A 739 -20.31 13.47 -5.35
N PHE A 740 -19.79 13.21 -4.15
CA PHE A 740 -19.61 11.85 -3.66
C PHE A 740 -20.95 11.18 -3.35
N THR A 741 -21.93 11.93 -2.83
CA THR A 741 -23.30 11.44 -2.65
C THR A 741 -23.95 11.03 -3.96
N ASP A 742 -23.76 11.81 -5.02
CA ASP A 742 -24.24 11.50 -6.37
C ASP A 742 -23.53 10.29 -6.97
N LEU A 743 -22.21 10.16 -6.78
CA LEU A 743 -21.45 8.98 -7.21
C LEU A 743 -21.93 7.70 -6.52
N HIS A 744 -22.09 7.73 -5.20
CA HIS A 744 -22.62 6.58 -4.45
C HIS A 744 -24.02 6.17 -4.91
N THR A 745 -24.88 7.16 -5.18
CA THR A 745 -26.24 6.94 -5.67
C THR A 745 -26.23 6.39 -7.09
N HIS A 746 -25.38 6.93 -7.95
CA HIS A 746 -25.23 6.49 -9.33
C HIS A 746 -24.94 4.99 -9.42
N TYR A 747 -23.91 4.51 -8.73
CA TYR A 747 -23.53 3.10 -8.78
C TYR A 747 -24.59 2.16 -8.19
N ARG A 748 -25.38 2.59 -7.19
CA ARG A 748 -26.49 1.78 -6.67
C ARG A 748 -27.66 1.68 -7.64
N GLU A 749 -27.89 2.72 -8.43
CA GLU A 749 -29.03 2.78 -9.36
C GLU A 749 -28.71 2.20 -10.74
N MET A 750 -27.44 1.88 -11.02
CA MET A 750 -27.05 1.14 -12.22
C MET A 750 -27.65 -0.26 -12.23
N ALA A 751 -28.02 -0.74 -13.42
CA ALA A 751 -28.46 -2.12 -13.59
C ALA A 751 -27.27 -3.08 -13.40
N ASP A 752 -27.51 -4.26 -12.82
CA ASP A 752 -26.46 -5.24 -12.50
C ASP A 752 -25.60 -5.63 -13.72
N ASP A 753 -26.20 -5.68 -14.92
CA ASP A 753 -25.52 -6.00 -16.18
C ASP A 753 -24.70 -4.84 -16.76
N GLN A 754 -24.79 -3.65 -16.16
CA GLN A 754 -24.04 -2.45 -16.51
C GLN A 754 -22.94 -2.11 -15.50
N LEU A 755 -22.92 -2.76 -14.33
CA LEU A 755 -21.90 -2.50 -13.32
C LEU A 755 -20.50 -2.86 -13.85
N PRO A 756 -19.50 -1.98 -13.70
CA PRO A 756 -18.13 -2.27 -14.11
C PRO A 756 -17.51 -3.40 -13.28
N ASN A 757 -16.89 -4.36 -13.95
CA ASN A 757 -16.35 -5.57 -13.32
C ASN A 757 -14.83 -5.65 -13.42
N THR A 758 -14.24 -5.18 -14.51
CA THR A 758 -12.79 -5.11 -14.68
C THR A 758 -12.21 -3.82 -14.11
N ASN A 759 -10.92 -3.82 -13.75
CA ASN A 759 -10.27 -2.63 -13.22
C ASN A 759 -10.40 -1.40 -14.15
N GLN A 760 -10.24 -1.61 -15.45
CA GLN A 760 -10.35 -0.53 -16.44
C GLN A 760 -11.78 0.01 -16.55
N GLU A 761 -12.79 -0.86 -16.57
CA GLU A 761 -14.20 -0.44 -16.60
C GLU A 761 -14.57 0.41 -15.38
N LYS A 762 -14.03 0.07 -14.20
CA LYS A 762 -14.27 0.83 -12.97
C LYS A 762 -13.66 2.23 -13.02
N ILE A 763 -12.42 2.34 -13.52
CA ILE A 763 -11.76 3.63 -13.75
C ILE A 763 -12.56 4.46 -14.75
N ASP A 764 -12.90 3.88 -15.90
CA ASP A 764 -13.63 4.56 -16.97
C ASP A 764 -14.99 5.06 -16.48
N GLU A 765 -15.76 4.22 -15.77
CA GLU A 765 -17.05 4.63 -15.23
C GLU A 765 -16.89 5.72 -14.17
N PHE A 766 -15.86 5.65 -13.32
CA PHE A 766 -15.64 6.68 -12.30
C PHE A 766 -15.33 8.04 -12.93
N VAL A 767 -14.45 8.07 -13.94
CA VAL A 767 -14.11 9.29 -14.70
C VAL A 767 -15.35 9.88 -15.38
N VAL A 768 -16.16 9.03 -16.02
CA VAL A 768 -17.39 9.45 -16.70
C VAL A 768 -18.43 9.97 -15.71
N ALA A 769 -18.66 9.25 -14.61
CA ALA A 769 -19.63 9.62 -13.60
C ALA A 769 -19.21 10.92 -12.88
N ALA A 770 -17.95 11.04 -12.48
CA ALA A 770 -17.43 12.25 -11.84
C ALA A 770 -17.56 13.48 -12.76
N SER A 771 -17.26 13.34 -14.05
CA SER A 771 -17.45 14.42 -15.03
C SER A 771 -18.93 14.80 -15.15
N LYS A 772 -19.82 13.80 -15.29
CA LYS A 772 -21.26 14.01 -15.42
C LYS A 772 -21.86 14.74 -14.22
N TYR A 773 -21.57 14.30 -12.99
CA TYR A 773 -22.19 14.86 -11.78
C TYR A 773 -21.53 16.15 -11.29
N SER A 774 -20.23 16.36 -11.56
CA SER A 774 -19.62 17.69 -11.38
C SER A 774 -20.11 18.72 -12.40
N GLY A 775 -20.65 18.27 -13.53
CA GLY A 775 -21.02 19.13 -14.66
C GLY A 775 -19.81 19.78 -15.33
N ARG A 776 -18.64 19.15 -15.25
CA ARG A 776 -17.37 19.59 -15.85
C ARG A 776 -16.68 18.43 -16.57
N ASN A 777 -15.92 18.74 -17.62
CA ASN A 777 -15.03 17.76 -18.24
C ASN A 777 -13.80 17.53 -17.33
N LEU A 778 -13.65 16.33 -16.76
CA LEU A 778 -12.55 16.04 -15.81
C LEU A 778 -11.40 15.23 -16.42
N LEU A 779 -11.39 14.99 -17.74
CA LEU A 779 -10.33 14.19 -18.38
C LEU A 779 -8.93 14.72 -18.06
N ALA A 780 -8.70 16.03 -18.26
CA ALA A 780 -7.41 16.65 -17.96
C ALA A 780 -6.98 16.53 -16.48
N PHE A 781 -7.94 16.54 -15.55
CA PHE A 781 -7.67 16.34 -14.13
C PHE A 781 -7.20 14.91 -13.86
N PHE A 782 -7.87 13.91 -14.43
CA PHE A 782 -7.51 12.51 -14.26
C PHE A 782 -6.21 12.14 -14.98
N ASP A 783 -5.95 12.72 -16.16
CA ASP A 783 -4.66 12.65 -16.86
C ASP A 783 -3.51 13.17 -15.98
N ARG A 784 -3.73 14.32 -15.30
CA ARG A 784 -2.71 14.92 -14.43
C ARG A 784 -2.36 14.01 -13.25
N TRP A 785 -3.35 13.32 -12.69
CA TRP A 785 -3.20 12.33 -11.63
C TRP A 785 -2.77 10.93 -12.13
N VAL A 786 -2.62 10.76 -13.45
CA VAL A 786 -2.27 9.48 -14.09
C VAL A 786 -3.27 8.37 -13.75
N ILE A 787 -4.55 8.74 -13.69
CA ILE A 787 -5.67 7.79 -13.64
C ILE A 787 -5.96 7.36 -15.07
N GLY A 788 -5.38 6.23 -15.49
CA GLY A 788 -5.41 5.76 -16.88
C GLY A 788 -6.80 5.35 -17.35
N HIS A 789 -7.54 6.29 -17.95
CA HIS A 789 -8.83 6.05 -18.59
C HIS A 789 -8.68 5.65 -20.07
N SER A 790 -9.65 4.93 -20.61
CA SER A 790 -9.63 4.48 -22.01
C SER A 790 -10.26 5.48 -22.99
N ASP A 791 -10.02 5.28 -24.29
CA ASP A 791 -10.71 5.99 -25.38
C ASP A 791 -12.25 5.95 -25.26
N VAL A 792 -12.79 4.89 -24.64
CA VAL A 792 -14.25 4.75 -24.41
C VAL A 792 -14.73 5.79 -23.38
N ALA A 793 -13.96 6.00 -22.31
CA ALA A 793 -14.28 7.04 -21.33
C ALA A 793 -14.17 8.43 -21.95
N GLU A 794 -13.10 8.69 -22.72
CA GLU A 794 -12.90 9.97 -23.42
C GLU A 794 -14.08 10.28 -24.35
N GLN A 795 -14.50 9.30 -25.15
CA GLN A 795 -15.65 9.46 -26.04
C GLN A 795 -16.93 9.77 -25.26
N ARG A 796 -17.21 9.02 -24.18
CA ARG A 796 -18.42 9.21 -23.37
C ARG A 796 -18.46 10.59 -22.71
N VAL A 797 -17.34 11.09 -22.19
CA VAL A 797 -17.26 12.46 -21.63
C VAL A 797 -17.40 13.51 -22.74
N GLY A 798 -16.72 13.32 -23.87
CA GLY A 798 -16.78 14.23 -25.02
C GLY A 798 -18.21 14.40 -25.58
N GLU A 799 -18.99 13.32 -25.63
CA GLU A 799 -20.40 13.35 -26.06
C GLU A 799 -21.30 14.22 -25.15
N MET A 800 -20.92 14.43 -23.89
CA MET A 800 -21.68 15.26 -22.95
C MET A 800 -21.51 16.77 -23.18
N ASN A 801 -20.48 17.19 -23.94
CA ASN A 801 -20.18 18.61 -24.23
C ASN A 801 -20.11 19.48 -22.95
N LEU A 802 -19.49 18.97 -21.90
CA LEU A 802 -19.34 19.68 -20.63
C LEU A 802 -18.25 20.77 -20.73
N PRO A 803 -18.41 21.91 -20.05
CA PRO A 803 -17.34 22.90 -19.97
C PRO A 803 -16.17 22.36 -19.13
N GLU A 804 -14.95 22.79 -19.46
CA GLU A 804 -13.78 22.57 -18.60
C GLU A 804 -13.95 23.27 -17.24
N PRO A 805 -13.28 22.79 -16.18
CA PRO A 805 -13.21 23.50 -14.91
C PRO A 805 -12.71 24.94 -15.08
N GLU A 806 -13.22 25.88 -14.27
CA GLU A 806 -12.84 27.31 -14.35
C GLU A 806 -11.43 27.58 -13.82
N ILE A 807 -10.90 26.63 -13.04
CA ILE A 807 -9.58 26.64 -12.45
C ILE A 807 -8.96 25.25 -12.59
N ASP A 808 -7.64 25.18 -12.51
CA ASP A 808 -6.89 23.92 -12.46
C ASP A 808 -7.13 23.23 -11.12
N ILE A 809 -8.19 22.42 -11.00
CA ILE A 809 -8.63 21.88 -9.71
C ILE A 809 -7.59 20.96 -9.03
N TRP A 810 -6.60 20.45 -9.78
CA TRP A 810 -5.45 19.73 -9.21
C TRP A 810 -4.48 20.61 -8.40
N THR A 811 -4.71 21.92 -8.35
CA THR A 811 -3.97 22.88 -7.50
C THR A 811 -4.69 23.16 -6.18
N LEU A 812 -5.94 22.71 -6.03
CA LEU A 812 -6.73 22.99 -4.85
C LEU A 812 -6.15 22.29 -3.62
N ARG A 813 -6.24 22.98 -2.48
CA ARG A 813 -5.88 22.47 -1.16
C ARG A 813 -6.75 23.07 -0.07
N THR A 814 -6.84 22.35 1.04
CA THR A 814 -7.46 22.87 2.27
C THR A 814 -6.47 23.68 3.10
N TRP A 815 -6.99 24.43 4.06
CA TRP A 815 -6.26 25.32 4.97
C TRP A 815 -6.78 25.14 6.39
N ASN A 816 -5.99 25.51 7.40
CA ASN A 816 -6.45 25.36 8.77
C ASN A 816 -7.69 26.24 9.01
N PRO A 817 -8.73 25.78 9.72
CA PRO A 817 -9.98 26.53 9.94
C PRO A 817 -9.80 27.93 10.57
N GLY A 818 -8.67 28.20 11.22
CA GLY A 818 -8.33 29.50 11.82
C GLY A 818 -7.54 30.46 10.92
N GLU A 819 -7.11 30.03 9.74
CA GLU A 819 -6.28 30.83 8.84
C GLU A 819 -7.14 31.73 7.95
N VAL A 820 -6.76 33.01 7.84
CA VAL A 820 -7.47 34.01 7.03
C VAL A 820 -6.97 33.98 5.58
N ALA A 821 -7.87 34.08 4.61
CA ALA A 821 -7.50 34.18 3.21
C ALA A 821 -6.87 35.54 2.90
N PRO A 822 -5.83 35.58 2.04
CA PRO A 822 -5.23 36.83 1.64
C PRO A 822 -6.17 37.58 0.69
N THR A 823 -6.18 38.90 0.82
CA THR A 823 -6.95 39.81 -0.04
C THR A 823 -6.06 40.62 -0.98
N GLU A 824 -4.78 40.73 -0.67
CA GLU A 824 -3.81 41.54 -1.42
C GLU A 824 -2.38 41.08 -1.10
N ILE A 825 -1.50 41.10 -2.11
CA ILE A 825 -0.05 41.04 -1.95
C ILE A 825 0.51 42.38 -2.39
N ILE A 826 1.42 42.93 -1.59
CA ILE A 826 2.11 44.19 -1.89
C ILE A 826 3.61 43.89 -1.92
N LEU A 827 4.26 44.19 -3.06
CA LEU A 827 5.72 44.15 -3.15
C LEU A 827 6.30 45.46 -2.60
N ASP A 828 7.50 45.39 -2.03
CA ASP A 828 8.21 46.56 -1.50
C ASP A 828 8.85 47.44 -2.59
N LEU A 829 8.90 46.93 -3.82
CA LEU A 829 9.47 47.57 -5.00
C LEU A 829 8.50 47.52 -6.19
N ASP A 830 8.46 48.61 -6.97
CA ASP A 830 7.67 48.71 -8.21
C ASP A 830 8.48 48.28 -9.45
N GLU A 831 9.81 48.49 -9.41
CA GLU A 831 10.78 48.12 -10.43
C GLU A 831 12.12 47.78 -9.76
N LEU A 832 12.90 46.88 -10.38
CA LEU A 832 14.22 46.48 -9.91
C LEU A 832 15.24 46.58 -11.05
N HIS A 833 16.23 47.45 -10.90
CA HIS A 833 17.37 47.52 -11.80
C HIS A 833 18.55 46.78 -11.17
N LEU A 834 19.11 45.83 -11.91
CA LEU A 834 20.29 45.07 -11.52
C LEU A 834 21.38 45.29 -12.55
N ASN A 835 22.62 45.44 -12.10
CA ASN A 835 23.77 45.35 -13.00
C ASN A 835 24.43 43.98 -12.79
N ARG A 836 25.18 43.50 -13.78
CA ARG A 836 25.84 42.16 -13.69
C ARG A 836 26.78 42.00 -12.48
N THR A 837 27.16 43.10 -11.83
CA THR A 837 27.99 43.12 -10.61
C THR A 837 27.19 43.02 -9.30
N ASP A 838 25.87 43.24 -9.32
CA ASP A 838 25.07 43.32 -8.08
C ASP A 838 24.61 41.97 -7.53
N LEU A 839 24.87 40.86 -8.26
CA LEU A 839 24.52 39.45 -7.93
C LEU A 839 23.02 39.16 -7.68
N GLY A 840 22.20 40.17 -7.40
CA GLY A 840 20.77 40.09 -7.17
C GLY A 840 20.27 41.02 -6.06
N ALA A 841 18.96 41.04 -5.84
CA ALA A 841 18.32 41.74 -4.74
C ALA A 841 17.10 40.97 -4.24
N THR A 842 16.76 41.09 -2.94
CA THR A 842 15.54 40.47 -2.42
C THR A 842 14.35 41.41 -2.56
N VAL A 843 13.30 40.94 -3.23
CA VAL A 843 11.99 41.58 -3.26
C VAL A 843 11.16 41.04 -2.10
N GLN A 844 10.67 41.91 -1.23
CA GLN A 844 9.84 41.54 -0.09
C GLN A 844 8.38 41.64 -0.46
N ALA A 845 7.60 40.62 -0.12
CA ALA A 845 6.16 40.61 -0.32
C ALA A 845 5.42 40.67 1.03
N LYS A 846 4.46 41.60 1.13
CA LYS A 846 3.57 41.74 2.27
C LYS A 846 2.17 41.26 1.89
N VAL A 847 1.73 40.18 2.54
CA VAL A 847 0.36 39.66 2.37
C VAL A 847 -0.60 40.32 3.36
N LEU A 848 -1.77 40.76 2.88
CA LEU A 848 -2.84 41.35 3.67
C LEU A 848 -4.10 40.48 3.70
N PRO A 849 -4.92 40.54 4.78
CA PRO A 849 -4.63 41.20 6.05
C PRO A 849 -3.45 40.55 6.78
N GLU A 850 -2.90 41.21 7.81
CA GLU A 850 -1.67 40.75 8.48
C GLU A 850 -1.79 39.34 9.09
N ASN A 851 -3.00 38.91 9.45
CA ASN A 851 -3.28 37.55 9.94
C ASN A 851 -3.65 36.54 8.84
N ALA A 852 -3.56 36.90 7.56
CA ALA A 852 -3.75 35.96 6.45
C ALA A 852 -2.56 35.02 6.27
N VAL A 853 -2.80 33.87 5.60
CA VAL A 853 -1.76 32.93 5.16
C VAL A 853 -0.68 33.66 4.37
N LYS A 854 0.59 33.40 4.69
CA LYS A 854 1.75 34.16 4.17
C LYS A 854 2.53 33.44 3.08
N ASP A 855 2.17 32.21 2.78
CA ASP A 855 2.86 31.41 1.78
C ASP A 855 2.67 32.03 0.38
N ILE A 856 3.79 32.33 -0.25
CA ILE A 856 3.88 32.96 -1.58
C ILE A 856 4.74 32.07 -2.47
N LYS A 857 4.30 31.90 -3.71
CA LYS A 857 5.06 31.30 -4.80
C LYS A 857 5.67 32.41 -5.66
N TRP A 858 6.97 32.31 -5.92
CA TRP A 858 7.69 33.24 -6.78
C TRP A 858 7.99 32.60 -8.14
N THR A 859 7.81 33.36 -9.22
CA THR A 859 8.11 32.94 -10.59
C THR A 859 8.79 34.05 -11.38
N SER A 860 9.57 33.68 -12.40
CA SER A 860 10.15 34.61 -13.38
C SER A 860 9.55 34.34 -14.76
N SER A 861 9.25 35.40 -15.50
CA SER A 861 8.79 35.30 -16.89
C SER A 861 9.89 34.85 -17.85
N ASP A 862 11.16 35.09 -17.52
CA ASP A 862 12.34 34.66 -18.29
C ASP A 862 13.54 34.43 -17.37
N SER A 863 13.75 33.17 -16.99
CA SER A 863 14.85 32.75 -16.12
C SER A 863 16.23 32.86 -16.78
N THR A 864 16.32 33.13 -18.08
CA THR A 864 17.60 33.39 -18.76
C THR A 864 18.07 34.84 -18.60
N ILE A 865 17.17 35.74 -18.19
CA ILE A 865 17.45 37.15 -17.91
C ILE A 865 17.56 37.38 -16.40
N ALA A 866 16.58 36.93 -15.63
CA ALA A 866 16.61 37.00 -14.17
C ALA A 866 15.90 35.80 -13.52
N THR A 867 16.52 35.19 -12.52
CA THR A 867 15.92 34.11 -11.72
C THR A 867 15.38 34.64 -10.41
N VAL A 868 14.45 33.91 -9.78
CA VAL A 868 13.94 34.23 -8.43
C VAL A 868 13.87 32.97 -7.57
N SER A 869 14.32 33.06 -6.32
CA SER A 869 14.24 31.99 -5.33
C SER A 869 12.89 31.95 -4.60
N SER A 870 12.65 30.90 -3.81
CA SER A 870 11.42 30.76 -3.01
C SER A 870 11.24 31.83 -1.92
N ASN A 871 12.29 32.55 -1.55
CA ASN A 871 12.24 33.67 -0.59
C ASN A 871 12.28 35.06 -1.26
N GLY A 872 12.09 35.13 -2.58
CA GLY A 872 12.03 36.40 -3.31
C GLY A 872 13.39 37.02 -3.63
N TYR A 873 14.49 36.27 -3.56
CA TYR A 873 15.81 36.74 -4.00
C TYR A 873 15.90 36.64 -5.52
N VAL A 874 16.03 37.78 -6.19
CA VAL A 874 16.10 37.91 -7.65
C VAL A 874 17.56 38.04 -8.08
N SER A 875 18.05 37.15 -8.93
CA SER A 875 19.43 37.19 -9.47
C SER A 875 19.44 37.62 -10.94
N ALA A 876 20.37 38.50 -11.29
CA ALA A 876 20.63 38.90 -12.68
C ALA A 876 21.44 37.84 -13.42
N ILE A 877 21.03 37.49 -14.63
CA ILE A 877 21.69 36.46 -15.47
C ILE A 877 22.26 37.08 -16.74
N SER A 878 21.43 37.77 -17.53
CA SER A 878 21.86 38.40 -18.79
C SER A 878 21.13 39.71 -19.05
N GLU A 879 21.70 40.58 -19.89
CA GLU A 879 21.11 41.86 -20.26
C GLU A 879 19.70 41.64 -20.83
N GLY A 880 18.73 42.38 -20.31
CA GLY A 880 17.34 42.25 -20.73
C GLY A 880 16.36 42.64 -19.63
N SER A 881 15.08 42.28 -19.83
CA SER A 881 14.04 42.50 -18.83
C SER A 881 13.20 41.24 -18.62
N ALA A 882 12.88 40.95 -17.35
CA ALA A 882 11.99 39.87 -16.94
C ALA A 882 11.02 40.36 -15.87
N VAL A 883 9.81 39.80 -15.83
CA VAL A 883 8.80 40.05 -14.79
C VAL A 883 8.90 38.99 -13.72
N ILE A 884 8.98 39.40 -12.47
CA ILE A 884 8.93 38.51 -11.30
C ILE A 884 7.55 38.64 -10.66
N THR A 885 6.88 37.51 -10.46
CA THR A 885 5.53 37.43 -9.90
C THR A 885 5.56 36.77 -8.53
N ALA A 886 4.97 37.43 -7.53
CA ALA A 886 4.64 36.89 -6.21
C ALA A 886 3.15 36.52 -6.18
N GLU A 887 2.85 35.24 -6.10
CA GLU A 887 1.49 34.71 -6.12
C GLU A 887 1.15 34.08 -4.76
N SER A 888 -0.05 34.31 -4.23
CA SER A 888 -0.47 33.62 -3.01
C SER A 888 -0.66 32.13 -3.27
N VAL A 889 -0.06 31.29 -2.43
CA VAL A 889 -0.32 29.84 -2.47
C VAL A 889 -1.78 29.52 -2.11
N ARG A 890 -2.46 30.38 -1.34
CA ARG A 890 -3.85 30.19 -0.91
C ARG A 890 -4.89 30.61 -1.93
N ASP A 891 -4.64 31.69 -2.66
CA ASP A 891 -5.52 32.15 -3.74
C ASP A 891 -4.66 32.70 -4.89
N PRO A 892 -4.43 31.91 -5.94
CA PRO A 892 -3.60 32.33 -7.08
C PRO A 892 -4.10 33.59 -7.80
N ASN A 893 -5.37 33.99 -7.61
CA ASN A 893 -5.87 35.25 -8.15
C ASN A 893 -5.32 36.48 -7.43
N ILE A 894 -4.72 36.28 -6.25
CA ILE A 894 -4.04 37.32 -5.48
C ILE A 894 -2.55 37.21 -5.77
N SER A 895 -2.06 38.10 -6.63
CA SER A 895 -0.65 38.19 -6.98
C SER A 895 -0.20 39.65 -7.09
N ALA A 896 1.12 39.84 -7.11
CA ALA A 896 1.77 41.11 -7.39
C ALA A 896 3.00 40.87 -8.27
N GLU A 897 3.33 41.83 -9.13
CA GLU A 897 4.39 41.70 -10.13
C GLU A 897 5.36 42.88 -10.05
N ILE A 898 6.62 42.62 -10.37
CA ILE A 898 7.67 43.62 -10.50
C ILE A 898 8.45 43.39 -11.79
N THR A 899 8.79 44.48 -12.49
CA THR A 899 9.68 44.41 -13.66
C THR A 899 11.14 44.51 -13.21
N VAL A 900 11.95 43.55 -13.64
CA VAL A 900 13.39 43.51 -13.43
C VAL A 900 14.10 43.87 -14.73
N THR A 901 15.04 44.80 -14.68
CA THR A 901 15.90 45.19 -15.80
C THR A 901 17.35 44.93 -15.45
N VAL A 902 18.06 44.20 -16.31
CA VAL A 902 19.48 43.87 -16.14
C VAL A 902 20.31 44.66 -17.14
N GLU A 903 21.26 45.47 -16.65
CA GLU A 903 22.14 46.33 -17.48
C GLU A 903 23.61 45.83 -17.45
N ASP A 904 24.33 46.02 -18.57
CA ASP A 904 25.76 45.66 -18.75
C ASP A 904 26.68 46.85 -18.37
N MET A 905 27.88 46.59 -17.81
CA MET A 905 28.82 47.64 -17.36
C MET A 905 29.98 47.84 -18.35
N GLU A 906 30.24 49.09 -18.78
CA GLU A 906 31.39 49.44 -19.64
C GLU A 906 32.73 49.09 -18.97
N GLY A 907 33.62 48.38 -19.68
CA GLY A 907 35.00 48.10 -19.25
C GLY A 907 35.22 46.79 -18.49
N LEU A 908 34.17 46.00 -18.24
CA LEU A 908 34.24 44.68 -17.60
C LEU A 908 34.34 43.55 -18.64
N ASN A 909 35.38 42.71 -18.56
CA ASN A 909 35.57 41.57 -19.45
C ASN A 909 35.68 40.27 -18.63
N ILE A 910 34.74 39.33 -18.83
CA ILE A 910 34.66 38.06 -18.11
C ILE A 910 35.34 36.91 -18.89
N PRO A 911 35.80 35.84 -18.22
CA PRO A 911 36.44 34.73 -18.90
C PRO A 911 35.44 34.04 -19.84
N ILE A 912 35.92 33.69 -21.04
CA ILE A 912 35.22 32.84 -22.01
C ILE A 912 35.49 31.35 -21.79
N ALA A 913 36.46 31.01 -20.93
CA ALA A 913 36.75 29.67 -20.47
C ALA A 913 37.64 29.71 -19.22
N ASP A 914 37.40 28.81 -18.27
CA ASP A 914 38.23 28.59 -17.09
C ASP A 914 38.24 27.12 -16.64
N ALA A 915 39.35 26.68 -16.05
CA ALA A 915 39.46 25.33 -15.49
C ALA A 915 40.66 25.25 -14.56
N TYR A 916 40.60 24.37 -13.55
CA TYR A 916 41.82 23.91 -12.89
C TYR A 916 42.18 22.48 -13.25
N VAL A 917 43.44 22.13 -13.03
CA VAL A 917 43.98 20.78 -13.27
C VAL A 917 44.71 20.29 -12.03
N LYS A 918 44.65 18.97 -11.80
CA LYS A 918 45.31 18.28 -10.68
C LYS A 918 46.25 17.22 -11.21
N ASP A 919 47.46 17.16 -10.68
CA ASP A 919 48.42 16.12 -11.05
C ASP A 919 48.11 14.77 -10.36
N GLY A 920 48.96 13.77 -10.55
CA GLY A 920 48.78 12.45 -9.92
C GLY A 920 47.60 11.66 -10.46
N GLY A 921 46.79 11.09 -9.56
CA GLY A 921 45.68 10.20 -9.90
C GLY A 921 44.56 10.87 -10.72
N SER A 922 44.49 12.19 -10.69
CA SER A 922 43.50 12.99 -11.43
C SER A 922 44.08 13.65 -12.69
N ALA A 923 45.26 13.22 -13.14
CA ALA A 923 45.96 13.90 -14.24
C ALA A 923 45.23 13.88 -15.60
N ASN A 924 44.23 13.02 -15.76
CA ASN A 924 43.35 12.94 -16.95
C ASN A 924 41.91 13.42 -16.68
N THR A 925 41.62 13.96 -15.50
CA THR A 925 40.29 14.46 -15.14
C THR A 925 40.17 15.92 -15.53
N ASN A 926 39.05 16.27 -16.17
CA ASN A 926 38.69 17.64 -16.49
C ASN A 926 37.87 18.26 -15.35
N PHE A 927 38.16 19.50 -14.97
CA PHE A 927 37.44 20.25 -13.94
C PHE A 927 36.91 21.61 -14.46
N GLY A 928 36.61 21.71 -15.76
CA GLY A 928 36.11 22.94 -16.38
C GLY A 928 34.62 23.24 -16.13
N SER A 929 34.00 22.57 -15.16
CA SER A 929 32.62 22.86 -14.71
C SER A 929 32.52 22.88 -13.20
N ASP A 930 33.67 22.88 -12.51
CA ASP A 930 33.75 22.96 -11.07
C ASP A 930 33.60 24.45 -10.69
N PRO A 931 32.75 24.81 -9.71
CA PRO A 931 32.50 26.21 -9.34
C PRO A 931 33.72 26.93 -8.75
N LEU A 932 34.84 26.23 -8.57
CA LEU A 932 36.07 26.75 -7.96
C LEU A 932 37.31 26.48 -8.84
N LEU A 933 38.20 27.47 -8.90
CA LEU A 933 39.53 27.42 -9.50
C LEU A 933 40.60 27.21 -8.42
N SER A 934 41.08 25.97 -8.28
CA SER A 934 42.02 25.61 -7.21
C SER A 934 43.49 25.69 -7.64
N VAL A 935 44.30 26.30 -6.78
CA VAL A 935 45.75 26.45 -6.95
C VAL A 935 46.48 25.92 -5.72
N LYS A 936 47.49 25.06 -5.91
CA LYS A 936 48.25 24.45 -4.80
C LYS A 936 49.67 24.08 -5.22
N SER A 937 50.65 24.49 -4.40
CA SER A 937 52.03 23.97 -4.52
C SER A 937 52.23 22.82 -3.54
N ASP A 938 52.35 21.60 -4.06
CA ASP A 938 52.58 20.41 -3.25
C ASP A 938 53.51 19.46 -4.02
N ILE A 939 53.93 18.38 -3.37
CA ILE A 939 54.71 17.32 -4.01
C ILE A 939 53.92 16.70 -5.19
N ALA A 940 54.64 16.09 -6.12
CA ALA A 940 54.05 15.40 -7.27
C ALA A 940 52.94 14.43 -6.82
N GLY A 941 51.74 14.63 -7.33
CA GLY A 941 50.53 13.88 -7.01
C GLY A 941 49.43 14.69 -6.30
N PHE A 942 49.73 15.88 -5.80
CA PHE A 942 48.77 16.75 -5.11
C PHE A 942 48.77 18.22 -5.58
N ALA A 943 49.55 18.56 -6.60
CA ALA A 943 49.67 19.92 -7.13
C ALA A 943 48.44 20.32 -7.96
N ARG A 944 48.10 21.61 -7.93
CA ARG A 944 46.95 22.17 -8.67
C ARG A 944 47.30 23.49 -9.34
N ARG A 945 46.80 23.70 -10.54
CA ARG A 945 47.00 24.91 -11.36
C ARG A 945 45.67 25.31 -11.99
N SER A 946 45.43 26.60 -12.13
CA SER A 946 44.20 27.13 -12.75
C SER A 946 44.49 27.88 -14.04
N TYR A 947 43.54 27.87 -14.96
CA TYR A 947 43.64 28.46 -16.30
C TYR A 947 42.44 29.35 -16.54
N LEU A 948 42.68 30.54 -17.09
CA LEU A 948 41.66 31.49 -17.50
C LEU A 948 41.88 31.88 -18.95
N LYS A 949 40.80 32.15 -19.68
CA LYS A 949 40.85 32.65 -21.05
C LYS A 949 39.84 33.78 -21.23
N PHE A 950 40.28 34.86 -21.88
CA PHE A 950 39.46 36.04 -22.14
C PHE A 950 39.46 36.37 -23.64
N ASN A 951 38.34 36.87 -24.15
CA ASN A 951 38.30 37.50 -25.45
C ASN A 951 38.83 38.93 -25.32
N THR A 952 39.97 39.21 -25.94
CA THR A 952 40.65 40.51 -25.85
C THR A 952 40.52 41.33 -27.12
N GLY A 953 39.95 40.79 -28.20
CA GLY A 953 39.79 41.51 -29.47
C GLY A 953 38.87 42.73 -29.41
N GLN A 954 38.07 42.86 -28.34
CA GLN A 954 37.22 44.02 -28.06
C GLN A 954 37.94 45.15 -27.30
N ILE A 955 39.19 44.93 -26.87
CA ILE A 955 39.96 45.93 -26.12
C ILE A 955 40.71 46.82 -27.12
N ASP A 956 40.54 48.14 -27.01
CA ASP A 956 41.36 49.09 -27.76
C ASP A 956 42.77 49.18 -27.14
N HIS A 957 43.66 48.32 -27.62
CA HIS A 957 45.02 48.15 -27.11
C HIS A 957 45.89 49.40 -27.23
N ASP A 958 45.60 50.30 -28.17
CA ASP A 958 46.36 51.55 -28.35
C ASP A 958 46.02 52.62 -27.30
N HIS A 959 44.92 52.42 -26.58
CA HIS A 959 44.40 53.35 -25.57
C HIS A 959 44.18 52.65 -24.23
N VAL A 960 44.99 51.67 -23.84
CA VAL A 960 44.85 51.04 -22.50
C VAL A 960 45.48 51.92 -21.41
N GLU A 961 44.71 52.37 -20.41
CA GLU A 961 45.23 53.03 -19.20
C GLU A 961 45.73 51.98 -18.20
N SER A 962 44.85 51.04 -17.84
CA SER A 962 45.14 49.94 -16.91
C SER A 962 44.33 48.68 -17.26
N VAL A 963 44.96 47.52 -17.11
CA VAL A 963 44.26 46.22 -17.16
C VAL A 963 44.56 45.43 -15.90
N VAL A 964 43.53 45.11 -15.14
CA VAL A 964 43.64 44.43 -13.84
C VAL A 964 42.82 43.15 -13.87
N LEU A 965 43.47 42.00 -13.66
CA LEU A 965 42.78 40.74 -13.41
C LEU A 965 42.41 40.67 -11.93
N ARG A 966 41.13 40.43 -11.62
CA ARG A 966 40.61 40.25 -10.26
C ARG A 966 40.17 38.80 -10.07
N LEU A 967 40.64 38.19 -8.99
CA LEU A 967 40.25 36.85 -8.55
C LEU A 967 39.70 36.91 -7.13
N TYR A 968 38.50 36.39 -6.91
CA TYR A 968 37.92 36.34 -5.57
C TYR A 968 38.32 35.05 -4.85
N ALA A 969 38.97 35.17 -3.69
CA ALA A 969 39.44 34.01 -2.93
C ALA A 969 38.31 33.44 -2.06
N GLU A 970 37.58 32.45 -2.58
CA GLU A 970 36.48 31.79 -1.86
C GLU A 970 36.96 31.03 -0.62
N SER A 971 38.12 30.38 -0.71
CA SER A 971 38.72 29.72 0.46
C SER A 971 40.24 29.75 0.44
N VAL A 972 40.81 29.92 1.63
CA VAL A 972 42.26 30.01 1.85
C VAL A 972 42.65 29.12 3.03
N ASN A 973 43.57 28.17 2.81
CA ASN A 973 43.95 27.21 3.86
C ASN A 973 44.95 27.81 4.90
N SER A 974 45.52 27.02 5.80
CA SER A 974 46.13 27.53 7.04
C SER A 974 47.61 27.94 6.96
N GLU A 975 48.28 27.86 5.80
CA GLU A 975 49.63 28.42 5.66
C GLU A 975 49.61 29.95 5.88
N PRO A 976 50.64 30.60 6.46
CA PRO A 976 50.59 32.06 6.68
C PRO A 976 50.82 32.88 5.41
N GLU A 977 51.53 32.35 4.42
CA GLU A 977 51.83 33.05 3.17
C GLU A 977 51.65 32.09 1.98
N ARG A 978 50.89 32.53 0.97
CA ARG A 978 50.73 31.86 -0.32
C ARG A 978 50.97 32.88 -1.42
N THR A 979 52.05 32.71 -2.15
CA THR A 979 52.29 33.50 -3.36
C THR A 979 51.45 32.89 -4.48
N ILE A 980 50.73 33.73 -5.23
CA ILE A 980 50.00 33.36 -6.42
C ILE A 980 50.58 34.15 -7.58
N ASP A 981 51.04 33.42 -8.59
CA ASP A 981 51.64 33.95 -9.80
C ASP A 981 50.69 33.76 -10.97
N VAL A 982 50.64 34.78 -11.84
CA VAL A 982 49.86 34.78 -13.09
C VAL A 982 50.85 34.81 -14.25
N TYR A 983 50.81 33.79 -15.09
CA TYR A 983 51.64 33.63 -16.28
C TYR A 983 50.81 33.75 -17.55
N ILE A 984 51.41 34.22 -18.64
CA ILE A 984 50.89 33.97 -20.00
C ILE A 984 50.96 32.47 -20.28
N THR A 985 49.96 31.92 -20.97
CA THR A 985 50.01 30.55 -21.50
C THR A 985 49.35 30.46 -22.89
N ASP A 986 49.49 29.30 -23.54
CA ASP A 986 48.88 29.02 -24.83
C ASP A 986 47.34 29.15 -24.74
N HIS A 987 46.66 29.65 -25.77
CA HIS A 987 45.21 29.85 -25.78
C HIS A 987 44.43 28.77 -26.56
N GLN A 988 45.09 27.76 -27.11
CA GLN A 988 44.51 26.67 -27.89
C GLN A 988 43.88 25.56 -27.03
N TRP A 989 43.99 25.62 -25.70
CA TRP A 989 43.32 24.68 -24.79
C TRP A 989 41.80 24.85 -24.83
N ASN A 990 41.04 23.83 -24.48
CA ASN A 990 39.58 23.90 -24.41
C ASN A 990 39.09 23.49 -23.02
N GLU A 991 38.22 24.31 -22.42
CA GLU A 991 37.63 24.13 -21.10
C GLU A 991 37.08 22.73 -20.86
N SER A 992 36.37 22.16 -21.84
CA SER A 992 35.73 20.85 -21.69
C SER A 992 36.70 19.66 -21.85
N SER A 993 37.99 19.90 -22.08
CA SER A 993 38.97 18.85 -22.40
C SER A 993 40.35 19.03 -21.77
N ILE A 994 40.61 20.17 -21.12
CA ILE A 994 41.88 20.42 -20.44
C ILE A 994 42.03 19.51 -19.22
N THR A 995 43.21 18.95 -19.04
CA THR A 995 43.62 18.01 -18.00
C THR A 995 45.08 18.31 -17.66
N TRP A 996 45.59 17.82 -16.54
CA TRP A 996 47.00 18.05 -16.20
C TRP A 996 47.97 17.62 -17.31
N ASN A 997 47.67 16.51 -18.00
CA ASN A 997 48.56 15.94 -19.02
C ASN A 997 48.58 16.69 -20.35
N ASN A 998 47.58 17.53 -20.64
CA ASN A 998 47.52 18.33 -21.87
C ASN A 998 47.48 19.85 -21.62
N ALA A 999 47.50 20.28 -20.35
CA ALA A 999 47.47 21.69 -19.99
C ALA A 999 48.77 22.39 -20.42
N PRO A 1000 48.68 23.60 -21.00
CA PRO A 1000 49.85 24.33 -21.45
C PRO A 1000 50.66 24.86 -20.25
N GLU A 1001 51.98 24.95 -20.42
CA GLU A 1001 52.86 25.54 -19.41
C GLU A 1001 52.85 27.07 -19.51
N GLY A 1002 53.24 27.73 -18.41
CA GLY A 1002 53.41 29.19 -18.39
C GLY A 1002 54.66 29.61 -19.17
N SER A 1003 54.54 30.64 -20.01
CA SER A 1003 55.65 31.16 -20.83
C SER A 1003 56.34 32.37 -20.21
N GLU A 1004 55.58 33.28 -19.60
CA GLU A 1004 56.07 34.55 -19.05
C GLU A 1004 55.27 34.95 -17.81
N LEU A 1005 55.94 35.34 -16.72
CA LEU A 1005 55.30 35.81 -15.49
C LEU A 1005 54.84 37.26 -15.66
N LEU A 1006 53.55 37.52 -15.44
CA LEU A 1006 52.96 38.85 -15.56
C LEU A 1006 52.83 39.56 -14.22
N ALA A 1007 52.28 38.88 -13.22
CA ALA A 1007 51.98 39.46 -11.92
C ALA A 1007 52.10 38.40 -10.83
N SER A 1008 52.36 38.85 -9.60
CA SER A 1008 52.47 38.01 -8.41
C SER A 1008 51.90 38.75 -7.22
N THR A 1009 51.11 38.06 -6.40
CA THR A 1009 50.55 38.61 -5.16
C THR A 1009 50.56 37.59 -4.04
N SER A 1010 50.52 38.04 -2.79
CA SER A 1010 50.36 37.18 -1.62
C SER A 1010 48.89 37.11 -1.21
N VAL A 1011 48.31 35.90 -1.21
CA VAL A 1011 46.93 35.65 -0.79
C VAL A 1011 46.88 35.22 0.68
N THR A 1012 46.24 36.05 1.51
CA THR A 1012 46.26 35.91 2.97
C THR A 1012 44.91 35.58 3.59
N GLU A 1013 43.83 36.15 3.08
CA GLU A 1013 42.46 36.06 3.62
C GLU A 1013 41.46 35.54 2.57
N GLU A 1014 40.45 34.81 3.02
CA GLU A 1014 39.29 34.38 2.22
C GLU A 1014 38.19 35.44 2.22
N GLY A 1015 37.32 35.44 1.21
CA GLY A 1015 36.21 36.37 1.10
C GLY A 1015 36.56 37.75 0.53
N GLU A 1016 37.72 37.90 -0.12
CA GLU A 1016 38.15 39.18 -0.72
C GLU A 1016 38.69 39.01 -2.14
N TRP A 1017 38.70 40.13 -2.87
CA TRP A 1017 39.26 40.25 -4.22
C TRP A 1017 40.76 40.47 -4.19
N TYR A 1018 41.49 39.71 -4.99
CA TYR A 1018 42.91 39.90 -5.24
C TYR A 1018 43.15 40.39 -6.66
N GLU A 1019 43.94 41.45 -6.77
CA GLU A 1019 44.16 42.17 -8.01
C GLU A 1019 45.56 41.92 -8.56
N PHE A 1020 45.64 41.64 -9.85
CA PHE A 1020 46.85 41.36 -10.60
C PHE A 1020 46.94 42.37 -11.74
N ASP A 1021 47.89 43.30 -11.64
CA ASP A 1021 48.11 44.32 -12.68
C ASP A 1021 48.78 43.69 -13.90
N LEU A 1022 48.04 43.61 -15.01
CA LEU A 1022 48.48 43.05 -16.29
C LEU A 1022 48.73 44.17 -17.32
N THR A 1023 48.74 45.43 -16.90
CA THR A 1023 48.75 46.60 -17.79
C THR A 1023 49.91 46.60 -18.79
N GLU A 1024 51.13 46.23 -18.35
CA GLU A 1024 52.31 46.21 -19.22
C GLU A 1024 52.19 45.18 -20.36
N TYR A 1025 51.57 44.02 -20.09
CA TYR A 1025 51.31 43.01 -21.11
C TYR A 1025 50.35 43.55 -22.18
N PHE A 1026 49.25 44.18 -21.73
CA PHE A 1026 48.22 44.73 -22.62
C PHE A 1026 48.64 46.02 -23.35
N LYS A 1027 49.76 46.65 -22.98
CA LYS A 1027 50.39 47.77 -23.70
C LYS A 1027 51.43 47.34 -24.75
N SER A 1028 51.70 46.03 -24.89
CA SER A 1028 52.71 45.53 -25.83
C SER A 1028 52.14 45.32 -27.25
N ASN A 1029 52.95 45.55 -28.30
CA ASN A 1029 52.50 45.66 -29.70
C ASN A 1029 52.14 44.32 -30.40
N GLU A 1030 52.09 43.19 -29.71
CA GLU A 1030 51.76 41.87 -30.30
C GLU A 1030 50.74 41.11 -29.44
N LEU A 1031 49.51 41.63 -29.35
CA LEU A 1031 48.42 40.96 -28.63
C LEU A 1031 47.52 40.17 -29.60
N SER A 1032 47.07 39.00 -29.13
CA SER A 1032 46.10 38.15 -29.80
C SER A 1032 44.67 38.61 -29.48
N GLU A 1033 43.69 38.26 -30.33
CA GLU A 1033 42.25 38.43 -30.03
C GLU A 1033 41.79 37.62 -28.81
N THR A 1034 42.65 36.72 -28.30
CA THR A 1034 42.42 35.93 -27.09
C THR A 1034 43.69 35.88 -26.25
N ALA A 1035 43.53 36.16 -24.95
CA ALA A 1035 44.58 35.96 -23.95
C ALA A 1035 44.23 34.78 -23.04
N SER A 1036 45.25 34.02 -22.63
CA SER A 1036 45.11 32.94 -21.65
C SER A 1036 46.16 33.05 -20.56
N PHE A 1037 45.72 32.81 -19.33
CA PHE A 1037 46.52 32.97 -18.12
C PHE A 1037 46.60 31.65 -17.35
N LEU A 1038 47.80 31.27 -16.92
CA LEU A 1038 48.05 30.21 -15.95
C LEU A 1038 48.21 30.86 -14.57
N ILE A 1039 47.40 30.42 -13.61
CA ILE A 1039 47.48 30.82 -12.21
C ILE A 1039 48.09 29.65 -11.42
N MET A 1040 49.18 29.92 -10.72
CA MET A 1040 49.86 28.89 -9.92
C MET A 1040 50.51 29.44 -8.64
N ASN A 1041 50.73 28.58 -7.66
CA ASN A 1041 51.47 28.91 -6.45
C ASN A 1041 52.94 28.43 -6.65
N PRO A 1042 53.93 29.34 -6.73
CA PRO A 1042 55.34 28.97 -6.87
C PRO A 1042 56.01 28.65 -5.53
N GLY A 1043 55.30 28.82 -4.41
CA GLY A 1043 55.82 28.66 -3.05
C GLY A 1043 56.27 27.23 -2.74
N PRO A 1044 56.92 27.01 -1.58
CA PRO A 1044 57.37 25.68 -1.18
C PRO A 1044 56.19 24.70 -1.06
N HIS A 1045 56.45 23.42 -1.36
CA HIS A 1045 55.45 22.37 -1.26
C HIS A 1045 54.86 22.29 0.15
N SER A 1046 53.54 22.47 0.27
CA SER A 1046 52.81 22.37 1.54
C SER A 1046 51.43 21.78 1.30
N GLN A 1047 50.98 20.94 2.22
CA GLN A 1047 49.62 20.41 2.19
C GLN A 1047 48.55 21.46 2.52
N LYS A 1048 48.95 22.66 2.97
CA LYS A 1048 48.10 23.70 3.57
C LYS A 1048 48.13 25.04 2.84
N ASN A 1049 48.75 25.09 1.66
CA ASN A 1049 48.93 26.32 0.88
C ASN A 1049 47.96 26.43 -0.32
N ASP A 1050 46.90 25.62 -0.33
CA ASP A 1050 45.87 25.72 -1.35
C ASP A 1050 45.00 26.96 -1.17
N VAL A 1051 44.66 27.55 -2.31
CA VAL A 1051 43.67 28.61 -2.48
C VAL A 1051 42.66 28.13 -3.50
N ALA A 1052 41.38 28.38 -3.25
CA ALA A 1052 40.33 28.24 -4.25
C ALA A 1052 39.76 29.62 -4.57
N PHE A 1053 39.82 30.00 -5.84
CA PHE A 1053 39.13 31.17 -6.35
C PHE A 1053 37.77 30.77 -6.92
N THR A 1054 36.82 31.69 -7.02
CA THR A 1054 35.55 31.39 -7.69
C THR A 1054 35.76 31.22 -9.20
N SER A 1055 35.07 30.26 -9.82
CA SER A 1055 35.07 30.06 -11.28
C SER A 1055 33.92 30.84 -11.95
N ARG A 1056 33.84 30.73 -13.27
CA ARG A 1056 32.72 31.22 -14.08
C ARG A 1056 31.41 30.49 -13.78
N GLU A 1057 31.46 29.24 -13.34
CA GLU A 1057 30.31 28.42 -12.93
C GLU A 1057 29.93 28.61 -11.44
N GLY A 1058 30.72 29.39 -10.69
CA GLY A 1058 30.43 29.72 -9.30
C GLY A 1058 29.33 30.78 -9.14
N GLU A 1059 28.68 30.80 -7.97
CA GLU A 1059 27.64 31.78 -7.64
C GLU A 1059 28.26 33.15 -7.33
N GLY A 1060 28.36 33.99 -8.36
CA GLY A 1060 28.90 35.35 -8.24
C GLY A 1060 30.42 35.40 -8.05
N ASN A 1061 31.00 36.60 -8.07
CA ASN A 1061 32.44 36.83 -7.91
C ASN A 1061 33.35 36.06 -8.90
N SER A 1062 32.84 35.73 -10.08
CA SER A 1062 33.62 35.10 -11.15
C SER A 1062 34.86 35.94 -11.51
N PRO A 1063 35.93 35.35 -12.05
CA PRO A 1063 37.13 36.09 -12.42
C PRO A 1063 36.81 37.26 -13.37
N GLU A 1064 37.46 38.40 -13.18
CA GLU A 1064 37.19 39.61 -13.97
C GLU A 1064 38.48 40.19 -14.54
N LEU A 1065 38.46 40.61 -15.80
CA LEU A 1065 39.47 41.46 -16.38
C LEU A 1065 38.90 42.87 -16.52
N LEU A 1066 39.31 43.76 -15.61
CA LEU A 1066 38.92 45.17 -15.64
C LEU A 1066 39.83 45.93 -16.58
N VAL A 1067 39.24 46.53 -17.62
CA VAL A 1067 39.94 47.31 -18.62
C VAL A 1067 39.54 48.76 -18.49
N LYS A 1068 40.51 49.60 -18.14
CA LYS A 1068 40.37 51.04 -18.20
C LYS A 1068 41.14 51.54 -19.40
N LEU A 1069 40.46 52.25 -20.29
CA LEU A 1069 41.10 52.87 -21.45
C LEU A 1069 41.58 54.29 -21.08
N ASP A 1070 42.77 54.66 -21.56
CA ASP A 1070 43.29 56.02 -21.57
C ASP A 1070 42.22 56.87 -22.22
N GLN A 1071 41.60 57.71 -21.40
CA GLN A 1071 40.69 58.71 -21.89
C GLN A 1071 41.52 59.61 -22.81
N GLU A 1072 41.41 59.46 -24.14
CA GLU A 1072 41.38 60.68 -24.97
C GLU A 1072 40.35 61.53 -24.26
N SER A 1073 40.81 62.64 -23.66
CA SER A 1073 40.03 63.45 -22.75
C SER A 1073 38.64 63.63 -23.35
N ASP A 1074 37.68 62.89 -22.80
CA ASP A 1074 36.31 62.94 -23.28
C ASP A 1074 35.94 64.42 -23.16
N PRO A 1075 35.60 65.10 -24.26
CA PRO A 1075 35.64 66.55 -24.30
C PRO A 1075 34.60 67.05 -23.32
N VAL A 1076 35.03 67.45 -22.10
CA VAL A 1076 34.16 67.93 -21.01
C VAL A 1076 33.04 68.75 -21.63
N VAL A 1077 31.84 68.18 -21.70
CA VAL A 1077 30.75 68.79 -22.46
C VAL A 1077 30.56 70.18 -21.87
N SER A 1078 30.83 71.19 -22.69
CA SER A 1078 30.86 72.60 -22.35
C SER A 1078 30.51 73.39 -23.59
N ALA A 1079 29.97 74.58 -23.40
CA ALA A 1079 29.63 75.49 -24.49
C ALA A 1079 30.86 75.84 -25.34
N LYS A 1080 32.08 75.80 -24.77
CA LYS A 1080 33.33 75.95 -25.52
C LYS A 1080 33.52 74.82 -26.55
N ASN A 1081 33.29 73.59 -26.14
CA ASN A 1081 33.49 72.40 -26.98
C ASN A 1081 32.41 72.32 -28.07
N ILE A 1082 31.14 72.58 -27.71
CA ILE A 1082 30.04 72.67 -28.69
C ILE A 1082 30.33 73.80 -29.71
N LYS A 1083 30.94 74.89 -29.26
CA LYS A 1083 31.33 76.00 -30.13
C LYS A 1083 32.48 75.64 -31.08
N GLU A 1084 33.41 74.82 -30.65
CA GLU A 1084 34.46 74.26 -31.51
C GLU A 1084 33.87 73.30 -32.54
N LEU A 1085 32.92 72.44 -32.12
CA LEU A 1085 32.18 71.56 -33.02
C LEU A 1085 31.40 72.33 -34.10
N VAL A 1086 30.72 73.43 -33.75
CA VAL A 1086 30.05 74.31 -34.74
C VAL A 1086 31.05 74.84 -35.78
N ARG A 1087 32.30 75.14 -35.40
CA ARG A 1087 33.34 75.61 -36.34
C ARG A 1087 33.86 74.50 -37.23
N GLU A 1088 33.89 73.27 -36.76
CA GLU A 1088 34.27 72.11 -37.57
C GLU A 1088 33.18 71.79 -38.60
N LEU A 1089 31.93 71.78 -38.17
CA LEU A 1089 30.76 71.61 -39.03
C LEU A 1089 30.64 72.73 -40.10
N GLU A 1090 31.09 73.95 -39.76
CA GLU A 1090 31.22 75.04 -40.75
C GLU A 1090 32.29 74.73 -41.82
N LYS A 1091 33.41 74.09 -41.45
CA LYS A 1091 34.46 73.72 -42.41
C LYS A 1091 34.09 72.52 -43.27
N SER A 1092 33.28 71.59 -42.77
CA SER A 1092 32.78 70.43 -43.51
C SER A 1092 31.63 70.76 -44.46
N GLY A 1093 31.07 71.99 -44.39
CA GLY A 1093 30.00 72.44 -45.28
C GLY A 1093 28.60 72.03 -44.83
N ASP A 1094 28.43 71.69 -43.55
CA ASP A 1094 27.15 71.27 -42.97
C ASP A 1094 26.15 72.43 -42.76
N PHE A 1095 26.56 73.66 -43.07
CA PHE A 1095 25.69 74.84 -43.05
C PHE A 1095 25.48 75.39 -44.46
N SER A 1096 24.24 75.76 -44.80
CA SER A 1096 23.93 76.26 -46.15
C SER A 1096 24.25 77.75 -46.36
N ASN A 1097 24.59 78.49 -45.30
CA ASN A 1097 25.11 79.86 -45.37
C ASN A 1097 25.97 80.22 -44.13
N ALA A 1098 26.73 81.32 -44.22
CA ALA A 1098 27.65 81.77 -43.17
C ALA A 1098 26.95 82.39 -41.93
N ASP A 1099 25.66 82.73 -42.02
CA ASP A 1099 24.93 83.37 -40.92
C ASP A 1099 24.44 82.35 -39.88
N ALA A 1100 24.14 81.12 -40.31
CA ALA A 1100 23.69 80.02 -39.46
C ALA A 1100 24.72 79.65 -38.38
N PRO A 1101 25.98 79.27 -38.69
CA PRO A 1101 26.99 78.94 -37.67
C PRO A 1101 27.38 80.16 -36.84
N HIS A 1102 27.32 81.38 -37.42
CA HIS A 1102 27.60 82.61 -36.68
C HIS A 1102 26.62 82.84 -35.52
N SER A 1103 25.32 82.65 -35.77
CA SER A 1103 24.29 82.81 -34.73
C SER A 1103 24.40 81.74 -33.62
N LEU A 1104 24.75 80.50 -33.96
CA LEU A 1104 25.01 79.44 -32.98
C LEU A 1104 26.23 79.78 -32.10
N ASN A 1105 27.32 80.21 -32.74
CA ASN A 1105 28.54 80.65 -32.05
C ASN A 1105 28.29 81.82 -31.08
N LEU A 1106 27.45 82.79 -31.46
CA LEU A 1106 27.09 83.93 -30.61
C LEU A 1106 26.35 83.45 -29.35
N HIS A 1107 25.39 82.54 -29.53
CA HIS A 1107 24.59 81.99 -28.45
C HIS A 1107 25.45 81.17 -27.49
N LEU A 1108 26.31 80.29 -28.00
CA LEU A 1108 27.24 79.49 -27.19
C LEU A 1108 28.28 80.36 -26.45
N THR A 1109 28.64 81.53 -27.00
CA THR A 1109 29.52 82.49 -26.28
C THR A 1109 28.86 82.99 -25.00
N ALA A 1110 27.55 83.26 -25.04
CA ALA A 1110 26.81 83.68 -23.85
C ALA A 1110 26.66 82.52 -22.85
N VAL A 1111 26.44 81.30 -23.33
CA VAL A 1111 26.38 80.10 -22.47
C VAL A 1111 27.72 79.86 -21.78
N ASN A 1112 28.83 79.96 -22.50
CA ASN A 1112 30.18 79.80 -21.93
C ASN A 1112 30.43 80.78 -20.79
N GLN A 1113 29.97 82.04 -20.91
CA GLN A 1113 30.08 83.01 -19.81
C GLN A 1113 29.22 82.63 -18.58
N PHE A 1114 28.11 81.92 -18.77
CA PHE A 1114 27.30 81.42 -17.65
C PHE A 1114 27.95 80.19 -17.00
N GLU A 1115 28.60 79.33 -17.78
CA GLU A 1115 29.42 78.24 -17.25
C GLU A 1115 30.60 78.75 -16.44
N ASP A 1116 31.37 79.72 -16.97
CA ASP A 1116 32.52 80.35 -16.27
C ASP A 1116 32.11 81.08 -14.96
N GLN A 1117 30.82 81.42 -14.83
CA GLN A 1117 30.25 82.08 -13.64
C GLN A 1117 29.48 81.09 -12.74
N GLU A 1118 29.50 79.80 -13.04
CA GLU A 1118 28.80 78.72 -12.32
C GLU A 1118 27.28 78.96 -12.18
N LYS A 1119 26.66 79.60 -13.18
CA LYS A 1119 25.21 79.91 -13.18
C LYS A 1119 24.39 78.80 -13.86
N GLY A 1120 24.38 77.59 -13.28
CA GLY A 1120 23.76 76.39 -13.87
C GLY A 1120 22.32 76.57 -14.39
N LYS A 1121 21.42 77.20 -13.60
CA LYS A 1121 20.04 77.50 -14.06
C LYS A 1121 19.98 78.37 -15.32
N LYS A 1122 20.96 79.25 -15.54
CA LYS A 1122 21.06 80.05 -16.76
C LYS A 1122 21.65 79.24 -17.91
N VAL A 1123 22.62 78.37 -17.64
CA VAL A 1123 23.20 77.45 -18.64
C VAL A 1123 22.10 76.55 -19.21
N VAL A 1124 21.35 75.84 -18.34
CA VAL A 1124 20.23 74.97 -18.74
C VAL A 1124 19.21 75.73 -19.59
N LYS A 1125 18.70 76.87 -19.09
CA LYS A 1125 17.70 77.67 -19.81
C LYS A 1125 18.19 78.16 -21.18
N HIS A 1126 19.44 78.60 -21.27
CA HIS A 1126 19.99 79.09 -22.53
C HIS A 1126 20.32 77.95 -23.50
N MET A 1127 20.69 76.77 -23.02
CA MET A 1127 20.90 75.60 -23.86
C MET A 1127 19.58 75.00 -24.37
N GLU A 1128 18.50 75.01 -23.58
CA GLU A 1128 17.16 74.66 -24.07
C GLU A 1128 16.71 75.63 -25.19
N SER A 1129 17.05 76.92 -25.06
CA SER A 1129 16.82 77.92 -26.12
C SER A 1129 17.76 77.74 -27.31
N PHE A 1130 18.94 77.15 -27.11
CA PHE A 1130 19.89 76.83 -28.18
C PHE A 1130 19.39 75.66 -29.02
N ILE A 1131 18.81 74.63 -28.39
CA ILE A 1131 18.15 73.52 -29.09
C ILE A 1131 16.99 74.04 -29.96
N GLN A 1132 16.16 74.95 -29.45
CA GLN A 1132 15.10 75.59 -30.26
C GLN A 1132 15.66 76.36 -31.47
N LEU A 1133 16.86 76.95 -31.35
CA LEU A 1133 17.52 77.60 -32.47
C LEU A 1133 18.05 76.58 -33.49
N LEU A 1134 18.57 75.44 -33.04
CA LEU A 1134 18.96 74.31 -33.89
C LEU A 1134 17.74 73.76 -34.65
N ASP A 1135 16.63 73.50 -33.96
CA ASP A 1135 15.37 73.02 -34.56
C ASP A 1135 14.93 73.95 -35.70
N LYS A 1136 14.93 75.26 -35.44
CA LYS A 1136 14.54 76.26 -36.44
C LYS A 1136 15.53 76.35 -37.60
N GLN A 1137 16.83 76.19 -37.38
CA GLN A 1137 17.81 76.17 -38.47
C GLN A 1137 17.65 74.90 -39.32
N GLN A 1138 17.33 73.78 -38.69
CA GLN A 1138 17.07 72.51 -39.37
C GLN A 1138 15.80 72.58 -40.23
N GLU A 1139 14.69 73.08 -39.68
CA GLU A 1139 13.43 73.28 -40.41
C GLU A 1139 13.58 74.19 -41.65
N ASN A 1140 14.50 75.16 -41.59
CA ASN A 1140 14.79 76.08 -42.70
C ASN A 1140 15.88 75.56 -43.65
N ASN A 1141 16.33 74.30 -43.51
CA ASN A 1141 17.42 73.69 -44.29
C ASN A 1141 18.73 74.51 -44.24
N LEU A 1142 19.01 75.13 -43.09
CA LEU A 1142 20.23 75.89 -42.84
C LEU A 1142 21.35 75.05 -42.22
N LEU A 1143 20.99 73.88 -41.69
CA LEU A 1143 21.83 72.90 -41.02
C LEU A 1143 21.58 71.52 -41.65
N SER A 1144 22.59 70.66 -41.73
CA SER A 1144 22.42 69.28 -42.18
C SER A 1144 21.81 68.41 -41.06
N GLY A 1145 21.11 67.32 -41.42
CA GLY A 1145 20.56 66.38 -40.42
C GLY A 1145 21.62 65.81 -39.47
N HIS A 1146 22.78 65.44 -40.02
CA HIS A 1146 23.91 64.95 -39.24
C HIS A 1146 24.42 66.00 -38.23
N ALA A 1147 24.59 67.25 -38.67
CA ALA A 1147 25.05 68.33 -37.81
C ALA A 1147 24.02 68.72 -36.75
N TYR A 1148 22.72 68.65 -37.08
CA TYR A 1148 21.62 68.85 -36.13
C TYR A 1148 21.64 67.81 -35.01
N ASP A 1149 21.70 66.53 -35.35
CA ASP A 1149 21.68 65.44 -34.36
C ASP A 1149 22.88 65.53 -33.42
N LEU A 1150 24.07 65.81 -33.97
CA LEU A 1150 25.31 65.91 -33.21
C LEU A 1150 25.31 67.12 -32.25
N LEU A 1151 24.89 68.30 -32.74
CA LEU A 1151 24.82 69.50 -31.91
C LEU A 1151 23.71 69.43 -30.87
N LYS A 1152 22.58 68.78 -31.18
CA LYS A 1152 21.47 68.58 -30.26
C LYS A 1152 21.85 67.63 -29.13
N SER A 1153 22.41 66.46 -29.46
CA SER A 1153 22.88 65.49 -28.47
C SER A 1153 23.90 66.11 -27.51
N ASN A 1154 24.92 66.81 -28.03
CA ASN A 1154 25.89 67.51 -27.18
C ASN A 1154 25.26 68.63 -26.32
N SER A 1155 24.21 69.29 -26.83
CA SER A 1155 23.48 70.31 -26.08
C SER A 1155 22.64 69.71 -24.95
N GLU A 1156 22.02 68.55 -25.17
CA GLU A 1156 21.26 67.81 -24.17
C GLU A 1156 22.18 67.28 -23.07
N SER A 1157 23.35 66.73 -23.42
CA SER A 1157 24.38 66.35 -22.47
C SER A 1157 24.87 67.54 -21.63
N LEU A 1158 25.01 68.73 -22.23
CA LEU A 1158 25.38 69.94 -21.49
C LEU A 1158 24.27 70.38 -20.52
N ILE A 1159 23.01 70.25 -20.94
CA ILE A 1159 21.86 70.54 -20.07
C ILE A 1159 21.85 69.59 -18.89
N GLN A 1160 22.05 68.30 -19.12
CA GLN A 1160 22.04 67.28 -18.06
C GLN A 1160 23.17 67.51 -17.06
N LYS A 1161 24.36 67.91 -17.53
CA LYS A 1161 25.48 68.27 -16.65
C LYS A 1161 25.18 69.42 -15.69
N TRP A 1162 24.35 70.39 -16.08
CA TRP A 1162 24.06 71.59 -15.30
C TRP A 1162 22.67 71.59 -14.64
N ARG A 1163 21.91 70.50 -14.79
CA ARG A 1163 20.69 70.20 -14.03
C ARG A 1163 21.07 69.58 -12.68
#